data_AF-A0A1G1BBL7-F1
#
_entry.id   AF-A0A1G1BBL7-F1
#
_cell.length_a   1.000
_cell.length_b   1.000
_cell.length_c   1.000
_cell.angle_alpha   90.00
_cell.angle_beta   90.00
_cell.angle_gamma   90.00
#
_symmetry.space_group_name_H-M   'P 1'
#
loop_
_entity.id
_entity.type
_entity.pdbx_description
1 polymer ?
#
loop_
_entity_poly.entity_id
_entity_poly.type
_entity_poly.pdbx_seq_one_letter_code
_entity_poly.pdbx_strand_id
1 'polypeptide(L)'
;MKSNPKLRFIVTAYVLVALAVSFLLYGIYMFLSSSVDEKMKDYEQRKQYRQSQDSKKNRSANEKCFDCHSGMKGFEVSHNPEIIGCTSCHLGNAASGKKEIAHSGMVLFPGNSSNVEKTCGQNGCHPQMIARMQNNIMNTMNGVVSVDKWVFGEGASPTAKSPVQLIGNSPAEKHLRNLCASCHLSNEKTELGPITELSRGGGCLACHLNYTPDAESELAEYLKKKKSNADISLHPQINLNVTNRHCFGCHSRSGRISLSYDGWHETILKPEDVKGKIGFRILDDGRVVQQIKKDVHSEKGMICVDCHTSYEIMGDGTYALHKEEQMKVQCVDCHLIEQPKTQKLAEFDFESKKISELLNTADNRKNYLTTIKNGFPLVNVFYESGIAKLIKKSTKKTVRIKAPANVCTEGKAHKELSCNTCHNSWTPQCVGCHTEYDENSSMYDLLANKEAKGEWLEFGKNFFAEAATLGVKEQKNANGKITRVIDEFTPGMILTIDKMDGSNKIFKRLFAPGFSHTIRKEARSCESCHNNPLALGYGRGKLEYKIVDGKGTWKFTPKFPLMKEDNLPEDAWIGFLKEGKENSATREYARPFLVSEQKNILTVGSCLVCHKSDTPIMKAAILDFPKVIMLKSQKCVLPGW
;
A
#
# COMPACT_ATOMS: atom_id res chain seq x y z
N MET A 1 3.69 -62.32 -25.81
CA MET A 1 2.94 -62.12 -27.08
C MET A 1 3.49 -60.90 -27.79
N LYS A 2 4.20 -61.09 -28.91
CA LYS A 2 4.79 -59.99 -29.69
C LYS A 2 3.66 -59.24 -30.42
N SER A 3 3.46 -57.96 -30.08
CA SER A 3 2.42 -57.12 -30.68
C SER A 3 2.71 -56.87 -32.15
N ASN A 4 1.77 -57.22 -33.04
CA ASN A 4 1.90 -57.07 -34.48
C ASN A 4 2.00 -55.57 -34.86
N PRO A 5 3.13 -55.10 -35.42
CA PRO A 5 3.37 -53.67 -35.69
C PRO A 5 2.38 -53.06 -36.67
N LYS A 6 1.77 -53.87 -37.56
CA LYS A 6 0.70 -53.40 -38.47
C LYS A 6 -0.56 -52.99 -37.71
N LEU A 7 -0.89 -53.67 -36.61
CA LEU A 7 -2.09 -53.37 -35.82
C LEU A 7 -1.94 -52.05 -35.02
N ARG A 8 -0.73 -51.76 -34.51
CA ARG A 8 -0.44 -50.48 -33.86
C ARG A 8 -0.58 -49.31 -34.82
N PHE A 9 -0.07 -49.44 -36.05
CA PHE A 9 -0.14 -48.36 -37.03
C PHE A 9 -1.58 -48.01 -37.43
N ILE A 10 -2.43 -49.02 -37.60
CA ILE A 10 -3.86 -48.82 -37.93
C ILE A 10 -4.60 -48.15 -36.78
N VAL A 11 -4.36 -48.57 -35.53
CA VAL A 11 -4.99 -47.96 -34.35
C VAL A 11 -4.54 -46.51 -34.17
N THR A 12 -3.25 -46.20 -34.34
CA THR A 12 -2.76 -44.82 -34.22
C THR A 12 -3.32 -43.92 -35.33
N ALA A 13 -3.43 -44.42 -36.56
CA ALA A 13 -4.05 -43.68 -37.66
C ALA A 13 -5.54 -43.40 -37.39
N TYR A 14 -6.30 -44.38 -36.87
CA TYR A 14 -7.70 -44.19 -36.52
C TYR A 14 -7.91 -43.17 -35.40
N VAL A 15 -7.05 -43.19 -34.37
CA VAL A 15 -7.09 -42.22 -33.27
C VAL A 15 -6.77 -40.80 -33.75
N LEU A 16 -5.80 -40.65 -34.66
CA LEU A 16 -5.47 -39.34 -35.24
C LEU A 16 -6.61 -38.79 -36.11
N VAL A 17 -7.26 -39.64 -36.90
CA VAL A 17 -8.43 -39.23 -37.69
C VAL A 17 -9.60 -38.87 -36.78
N ALA A 18 -9.88 -39.65 -35.74
CA ALA A 18 -10.94 -39.36 -34.77
C ALA A 18 -10.71 -38.06 -33.99
N LEU A 19 -9.45 -37.76 -33.63
CA LEU A 19 -9.06 -36.51 -32.99
C LEU A 19 -9.20 -35.32 -33.95
N ALA A 20 -8.78 -35.46 -35.21
CA ALA A 20 -8.93 -34.41 -36.22
C ALA A 20 -10.41 -34.09 -36.48
N VAL A 21 -11.27 -35.11 -36.57
CA VAL A 21 -12.72 -34.94 -36.74
C VAL A 21 -13.34 -34.29 -35.49
N SER A 22 -12.92 -34.68 -34.29
CA SER A 22 -13.40 -34.07 -33.04
C SER A 22 -13.00 -32.60 -32.90
N PHE A 23 -11.77 -32.23 -33.29
CA PHE A 23 -11.33 -30.84 -33.33
C PHE A 23 -12.10 -30.01 -34.36
N LEU A 24 -12.39 -30.60 -35.53
CA LEU A 24 -13.17 -29.94 -36.56
C LEU A 24 -14.61 -29.68 -36.08
N LEU A 25 -15.24 -30.68 -35.46
CA LEU A 25 -16.59 -30.58 -34.90
C LEU A 25 -16.66 -29.59 -33.74
N TYR A 26 -15.64 -29.55 -32.87
CA TYR A 26 -15.55 -28.56 -31.78
C TYR A 26 -15.35 -27.13 -32.32
N GLY A 27 -14.53 -26.97 -33.36
CA GLY A 27 -14.36 -25.69 -34.05
C GLY A 27 -15.65 -25.21 -34.71
N ILE A 28 -16.41 -26.11 -35.34
CA ILE A 28 -17.72 -25.82 -35.92
C ILE A 28 -18.73 -25.46 -34.82
N TYR A 29 -18.74 -26.18 -33.69
CA TYR A 29 -19.62 -25.89 -32.56
C TYR A 29 -19.33 -24.52 -31.94
N MET A 30 -18.06 -24.17 -31.69
CA MET A 30 -17.65 -22.85 -31.18
C MET A 30 -17.95 -21.73 -32.19
N PHE A 31 -17.83 -22.04 -33.48
CA PHE A 31 -18.22 -21.12 -34.53
C PHE A 31 -19.75 -20.95 -34.58
N LEU A 32 -20.56 -21.97 -34.36
CA LEU A 32 -22.02 -21.85 -34.40
C LEU A 32 -22.62 -21.31 -33.08
N SER A 33 -21.92 -21.41 -31.95
CA SER A 33 -22.41 -21.00 -30.61
C SER A 33 -22.23 -19.52 -30.27
N SER A 34 -21.40 -18.79 -31.03
CA SER A 34 -21.22 -17.34 -30.87
C SER A 34 -22.16 -16.59 -31.81
N SER A 35 -22.91 -15.62 -31.27
CA SER A 35 -23.86 -14.83 -32.06
C SER A 35 -23.13 -14.02 -33.14
N VAL A 36 -23.78 -13.81 -34.28
CA VAL A 36 -23.21 -13.05 -35.42
C VAL A 36 -22.80 -11.63 -34.96
N ASP A 37 -23.56 -11.03 -34.04
CA ASP A 37 -23.29 -9.70 -33.48
C ASP A 37 -22.00 -9.64 -32.64
N GLU A 38 -21.70 -10.70 -31.88
CA GLU A 38 -20.50 -10.76 -31.03
C GLU A 38 -19.23 -10.93 -31.87
N LYS A 39 -19.31 -11.72 -32.94
CA LYS A 39 -18.22 -11.87 -33.93
C LYS A 39 -18.01 -10.59 -34.74
N MET A 40 -19.09 -9.92 -35.13
CA MET A 40 -19.03 -8.65 -35.84
C MET A 40 -18.39 -7.56 -34.97
N LYS A 41 -18.70 -7.51 -33.67
CA LYS A 41 -18.05 -6.61 -32.72
C LYS A 41 -16.55 -6.90 -32.57
N ASP A 42 -16.14 -8.15 -32.37
CA ASP A 42 -14.73 -8.51 -32.25
C ASP A 42 -13.94 -8.25 -33.56
N TYR A 43 -14.55 -8.54 -34.72
CA TYR A 43 -13.96 -8.24 -36.02
C TYR A 43 -13.80 -6.74 -36.27
N GLU A 44 -14.84 -5.93 -36.03
CA GLU A 44 -14.81 -4.48 -36.14
C GLU A 44 -13.78 -3.86 -35.18
N GLN A 45 -13.71 -4.36 -33.94
CA GLN A 45 -12.75 -3.89 -32.93
C GLN A 45 -11.30 -4.22 -33.32
N ARG A 46 -11.04 -5.41 -33.87
CA ARG A 46 -9.71 -5.79 -34.40
C ARG A 46 -9.35 -5.03 -35.68
N LYS A 47 -10.31 -4.73 -36.54
CA LYS A 47 -10.14 -3.93 -37.77
C LYS A 47 -9.82 -2.47 -37.43
N GLN A 48 -10.56 -1.87 -36.51
CA GLN A 48 -10.26 -0.54 -35.97
C GLN A 48 -8.90 -0.51 -35.27
N TYR A 49 -8.55 -1.56 -34.51
CA TYR A 49 -7.23 -1.66 -33.89
C TYR A 49 -6.12 -1.69 -34.94
N ARG A 50 -6.20 -2.53 -35.99
CA ARG A 50 -5.20 -2.57 -37.07
C ARG A 50 -5.12 -1.26 -37.85
N GLN A 51 -6.25 -0.64 -38.19
CA GLN A 51 -6.27 0.67 -38.85
C GLN A 51 -5.68 1.78 -37.95
N SER A 52 -5.86 1.70 -36.63
CA SER A 52 -5.21 2.61 -35.68
C SER A 52 -3.70 2.41 -35.61
N GLN A 53 -3.22 1.16 -35.73
CA GLN A 53 -1.80 0.84 -35.73
C GLN A 53 -1.12 1.27 -37.04
N ASP A 54 -1.75 1.03 -38.20
CA ASP A 54 -1.23 1.47 -39.50
C ASP A 54 -1.25 3.00 -39.65
N SER A 55 -2.25 3.70 -39.12
CA SER A 55 -2.27 5.18 -39.09
C SER A 55 -1.28 5.79 -38.11
N LYS A 56 -0.99 5.15 -36.97
CA LYS A 56 0.10 5.55 -36.05
C LYS A 56 1.48 5.38 -36.70
N LYS A 57 1.71 4.26 -37.38
CA LYS A 57 2.96 3.96 -38.10
C LYS A 57 3.24 4.94 -39.26
N ASN A 58 2.20 5.43 -39.94
CA ASN A 58 2.34 6.46 -40.98
C ASN A 58 2.50 7.90 -40.45
N ARG A 59 2.14 8.16 -39.19
CA ARG A 59 2.33 9.47 -38.53
C ARG A 59 3.72 9.62 -37.92
N SER A 60 4.30 8.56 -37.32
CA SER A 60 5.62 8.62 -36.68
C SER A 60 6.78 8.84 -37.65
N ALA A 61 6.68 8.29 -38.87
CA ALA A 61 7.73 8.37 -39.89
C ALA A 61 7.89 9.76 -40.56
N ASN A 62 7.03 10.73 -40.23
CA ASN A 62 6.98 12.04 -40.88
C ASN A 62 7.12 13.24 -39.93
N GLU A 63 7.48 13.02 -38.65
CA GLU A 63 7.68 14.13 -37.72
C GLU A 63 9.01 14.85 -38.01
N LYS A 64 8.95 16.17 -38.25
CA LYS A 64 10.15 17.03 -38.40
C LYS A 64 10.93 17.21 -37.10
N CYS A 65 10.45 16.65 -35.99
CA CYS A 65 11.20 16.58 -34.74
C CYS A 65 12.55 15.85 -34.93
N PHE A 66 12.57 14.80 -35.77
CA PHE A 66 13.79 14.03 -36.06
C PHE A 66 14.83 14.82 -36.86
N ASP A 67 14.44 15.88 -37.57
CA ASP A 67 15.38 16.74 -38.31
C ASP A 67 16.43 17.36 -37.38
N CYS A 68 16.04 17.63 -36.11
CA CYS A 68 16.93 18.19 -35.08
C CYS A 68 17.29 17.19 -33.97
N HIS A 69 16.41 16.22 -33.66
CA HIS A 69 16.55 15.29 -32.53
C HIS A 69 16.84 13.83 -32.94
N SER A 70 17.30 13.58 -34.17
CA SER A 70 17.66 12.23 -34.67
C SER A 70 18.73 11.51 -33.83
N GLY A 71 19.53 12.24 -33.06
CA GLY A 71 20.55 11.69 -32.17
C GLY A 71 20.03 11.10 -30.85
N MET A 72 18.74 11.27 -30.53
CA MET A 72 18.16 10.80 -29.26
C MET A 72 18.11 9.28 -29.18
N LYS A 73 18.52 8.73 -28.02
CA LYS A 73 18.62 7.30 -27.73
C LYS A 73 18.08 7.02 -26.33
N GLY A 74 18.09 5.74 -25.93
CA GLY A 74 17.73 5.32 -24.57
C GLY A 74 16.24 5.02 -24.36
N PHE A 75 15.41 5.12 -25.40
CA PHE A 75 13.98 4.84 -25.31
C PHE A 75 13.66 3.39 -24.96
N GLU A 76 12.56 3.20 -24.23
CA GLU A 76 11.94 1.89 -24.05
C GLU A 76 11.29 1.43 -25.36
N VAL A 77 11.36 0.13 -25.69
CA VAL A 77 10.86 -0.41 -26.97
C VAL A 77 9.37 -0.10 -27.16
N SER A 78 8.59 -0.20 -26.08
CA SER A 78 7.15 0.06 -26.10
C SER A 78 6.78 1.53 -26.30
N HIS A 79 7.74 2.44 -26.11
CA HIS A 79 7.57 3.90 -26.24
C HIS A 79 8.61 4.52 -27.18
N ASN A 80 9.10 3.77 -28.16
CA ASN A 80 10.06 4.29 -29.14
C ASN A 80 9.37 5.31 -30.06
N PRO A 81 9.85 6.57 -30.16
CA PRO A 81 9.26 7.59 -31.00
C PRO A 81 9.32 7.27 -32.50
N GLU A 82 10.18 6.37 -32.96
CA GLU A 82 10.13 5.87 -34.36
C GLU A 82 8.81 5.15 -34.66
N ILE A 83 8.17 4.59 -33.63
CA ILE A 83 6.91 3.85 -33.73
C ILE A 83 5.71 4.74 -33.42
N ILE A 84 5.81 5.56 -32.36
CA ILE A 84 4.67 6.33 -31.85
C ILE A 84 4.75 7.84 -32.08
N GLY A 85 5.89 8.37 -32.52
CA GLY A 85 6.14 9.81 -32.65
C GLY A 85 6.49 10.48 -31.33
N CYS A 86 7.31 11.55 -31.38
CA CYS A 86 7.65 12.39 -30.23
C CYS A 86 6.42 13.17 -29.76
N THR A 87 5.60 13.66 -30.71
CA THR A 87 4.43 14.50 -30.39
C THR A 87 3.29 13.74 -29.71
N SER A 88 3.27 12.41 -29.81
CA SER A 88 2.30 11.58 -29.05
C SER A 88 2.49 11.68 -27.54
N CYS A 89 3.70 11.99 -27.07
CA CYS A 89 3.98 12.23 -25.66
C CYS A 89 4.14 13.72 -25.39
N HIS A 90 5.02 14.38 -26.13
CA HIS A 90 5.41 15.76 -25.83
C HIS A 90 4.47 16.81 -26.44
N LEU A 91 3.46 16.43 -27.22
CA LEU A 91 2.61 17.36 -27.98
C LEU A 91 3.47 18.22 -28.94
N GLY A 92 3.03 19.43 -29.26
CA GLY A 92 3.71 20.31 -30.23
C GLY A 92 3.27 20.08 -31.67
N ASN A 93 4.01 20.68 -32.61
CA ASN A 93 3.71 20.63 -34.04
C ASN A 93 4.72 19.77 -34.81
N ALA A 94 4.33 18.52 -35.09
CA ALA A 94 5.14 17.54 -35.81
C ALA A 94 5.53 17.95 -37.24
N ALA A 95 4.78 18.88 -37.88
CA ALA A 95 4.97 19.21 -39.29
C ALA A 95 5.97 20.36 -39.54
N SER A 96 6.42 21.05 -38.48
CA SER A 96 7.31 22.20 -38.59
C SER A 96 8.75 21.86 -38.20
N GLY A 97 9.72 22.29 -39.00
CA GLY A 97 11.15 22.25 -38.65
C GLY A 97 11.64 23.53 -37.98
N LYS A 98 10.76 24.54 -37.80
CA LYS A 98 11.11 25.79 -37.10
C LYS A 98 10.86 25.60 -35.60
N LYS A 99 11.91 25.75 -34.78
CA LYS A 99 11.93 25.52 -33.33
C LYS A 99 10.72 26.10 -32.60
N GLU A 100 10.42 27.37 -32.82
CA GLU A 100 9.35 28.10 -32.11
C GLU A 100 7.97 27.54 -32.44
N ILE A 101 7.75 27.14 -33.70
CA ILE A 101 6.48 26.57 -34.16
C ILE A 101 6.38 25.11 -33.75
N ALA A 102 7.46 24.34 -33.87
CA ALA A 102 7.53 22.93 -33.51
C ALA A 102 7.25 22.72 -32.01
N HIS A 103 7.82 23.57 -31.14
CA HIS A 103 7.64 23.48 -29.69
C HIS A 103 6.40 24.21 -29.16
N SER A 104 5.61 24.88 -30.01
CA SER A 104 4.40 25.56 -29.59
C SER A 104 3.39 24.57 -29.00
N GLY A 105 3.04 24.73 -27.72
CA GLY A 105 2.11 23.83 -27.00
C GLY A 105 2.73 22.50 -26.56
N MET A 106 4.06 22.36 -26.62
CA MET A 106 4.77 21.18 -26.13
C MET A 106 4.71 21.09 -24.61
N VAL A 107 4.68 19.88 -24.07
CA VAL A 107 4.78 19.59 -22.65
C VAL A 107 6.08 18.84 -22.34
N LEU A 108 6.77 19.26 -21.29
CA LEU A 108 8.04 18.66 -20.89
C LEU A 108 7.85 17.36 -20.09
N PHE A 109 6.79 17.30 -19.27
CA PHE A 109 6.48 16.17 -18.39
C PHE A 109 5.15 15.53 -18.80
N PRO A 110 5.14 14.67 -19.84
CA PRO A 110 3.93 14.00 -20.29
C PRO A 110 3.50 12.93 -19.28
N GLY A 111 2.22 12.94 -18.89
CA GLY A 111 1.67 12.02 -17.89
C GLY A 111 1.45 12.63 -16.51
N ASN A 112 1.82 13.90 -16.32
CA ASN A 112 1.33 14.72 -15.22
C ASN A 112 -0.21 14.83 -15.29
N SER A 113 -0.88 14.97 -14.15
CA SER A 113 -2.35 15.03 -14.10
C SER A 113 -2.94 16.15 -14.97
N SER A 114 -2.27 17.30 -15.08
CA SER A 114 -2.68 18.42 -15.93
C SER A 114 -2.72 18.10 -17.44
N ASN A 115 -1.97 17.10 -17.90
CA ASN A 115 -1.83 16.78 -19.32
C ASN A 115 -2.03 15.30 -19.67
N VAL A 116 -2.35 14.46 -18.67
CA VAL A 116 -2.41 13.00 -18.83
C VAL A 116 -3.44 12.57 -19.88
N GLU A 117 -4.60 13.25 -19.95
CA GLU A 117 -5.65 12.98 -20.94
C GLU A 117 -5.17 13.24 -22.38
N LYS A 118 -4.31 14.24 -22.57
CA LYS A 118 -3.75 14.62 -23.87
C LYS A 118 -2.53 13.79 -24.27
N THR A 119 -1.95 13.05 -23.33
CA THR A 119 -0.71 12.28 -23.50
C THR A 119 -0.99 10.78 -23.30
N CYS A 120 -0.75 10.24 -22.10
CA CYS A 120 -0.90 8.82 -21.79
C CYS A 120 -2.33 8.29 -22.01
N GLY A 121 -3.34 9.15 -21.81
CA GLY A 121 -4.77 8.83 -21.88
C GLY A 121 -5.38 8.86 -23.28
N GLN A 122 -4.59 9.10 -24.33
CA GLN A 122 -5.08 9.13 -25.70
C GLN A 122 -5.56 7.75 -26.20
N ASN A 123 -6.42 7.77 -27.22
CA ASN A 123 -6.93 6.53 -27.82
C ASN A 123 -5.78 5.67 -28.40
N GLY A 124 -5.83 4.38 -28.05
CA GLY A 124 -4.78 3.42 -28.37
C GLY A 124 -3.50 3.57 -27.55
N CYS A 125 -3.55 4.28 -26.41
CA CYS A 125 -2.52 4.30 -25.37
C CYS A 125 -3.09 3.67 -24.08
N HIS A 126 -3.33 4.45 -23.02
CA HIS A 126 -3.84 3.98 -21.73
C HIS A 126 -5.10 4.73 -21.23
N PRO A 127 -6.15 4.95 -22.07
CA PRO A 127 -7.31 5.77 -21.72
C PRO A 127 -8.06 5.25 -20.49
N GLN A 128 -8.12 3.93 -20.32
CA GLN A 128 -8.82 3.27 -19.22
C GLN A 128 -8.09 3.38 -17.87
N MET A 129 -6.80 3.77 -17.86
CA MET A 129 -6.06 4.03 -16.61
C MET A 129 -6.42 5.37 -16.00
N ILE A 130 -6.89 6.34 -16.80
CA ILE A 130 -7.16 7.71 -16.34
C ILE A 130 -8.23 7.73 -15.25
N ALA A 131 -9.39 7.14 -15.53
CA ALA A 131 -10.50 7.09 -14.57
C ALA A 131 -10.12 6.32 -13.28
N ARG A 132 -9.30 5.27 -13.40
CA ARG A 132 -8.82 4.50 -12.25
C ARG A 132 -7.92 5.34 -11.37
N MET A 133 -6.94 6.02 -11.97
CA MET A 133 -6.00 6.89 -11.29
C MET A 133 -6.71 8.08 -10.63
N GLN A 134 -7.70 8.69 -11.29
CA GLN A 134 -8.48 9.79 -10.72
C GLN A 134 -9.23 9.38 -9.44
N ASN A 135 -9.76 8.15 -9.38
CA ASN A 135 -10.49 7.61 -8.23
C ASN A 135 -9.58 6.96 -7.16
N ASN A 136 -8.27 6.88 -7.41
CA ASN A 136 -7.31 6.22 -6.55
C ASN A 136 -7.05 6.99 -5.25
N ILE A 137 -6.93 6.29 -4.11
CA ILE A 137 -6.69 6.91 -2.80
C ILE A 137 -5.37 7.70 -2.70
N MET A 138 -4.32 7.29 -3.42
CA MET A 138 -3.06 8.04 -3.47
C MET A 138 -3.20 9.31 -4.32
N ASN A 139 -4.17 9.35 -5.24
CA ASN A 139 -4.48 10.55 -6.00
C ASN A 139 -5.41 11.49 -5.22
N THR A 140 -6.44 10.95 -4.57
CA THR A 140 -7.47 11.76 -3.89
C THR A 140 -7.09 12.15 -2.47
N MET A 141 -6.19 11.40 -1.81
CA MET A 141 -5.90 11.50 -0.37
C MET A 141 -7.16 11.53 0.51
N ASN A 142 -8.28 10.97 0.05
CA ASN A 142 -9.61 11.22 0.60
C ASN A 142 -9.68 11.04 2.12
N GLY A 143 -9.23 9.88 2.62
CA GLY A 143 -9.30 9.55 4.04
C GLY A 143 -8.44 10.44 4.93
N VAL A 144 -7.40 11.09 4.40
CA VAL A 144 -6.61 12.09 5.14
C VAL A 144 -7.41 13.37 5.25
N VAL A 145 -7.95 13.85 4.13
CA VAL A 145 -8.72 15.10 4.08
C VAL A 145 -10.01 15.02 4.90
N SER A 146 -10.76 13.91 4.80
CA SER A 146 -12.03 13.77 5.52
C SER A 146 -11.83 13.68 7.03
N VAL A 147 -10.79 12.96 7.49
CA VAL A 147 -10.46 12.87 8.92
C VAL A 147 -9.99 14.21 9.47
N ASP A 148 -9.16 14.94 8.72
CA ASP A 148 -8.66 16.25 9.13
C ASP A 148 -9.80 17.26 9.26
N LYS A 149 -10.65 17.40 8.23
CA LYS A 149 -11.86 18.26 8.31
C LYS A 149 -12.74 17.90 9.50
N TRP A 150 -12.97 16.62 9.75
CA TRP A 150 -13.76 16.16 10.90
C TRP A 150 -13.11 16.53 12.25
N VAL A 151 -11.79 16.43 12.36
CA VAL A 151 -11.03 16.80 13.56
C VAL A 151 -11.19 18.28 13.90
N PHE A 152 -11.16 19.14 12.88
CA PHE A 152 -11.39 20.59 13.01
C PHE A 152 -12.87 20.96 13.20
N GLY A 153 -13.79 19.99 13.11
CA GLY A 153 -15.24 20.23 13.19
C GLY A 153 -15.85 20.81 11.90
N GLU A 154 -15.10 20.80 10.80
CA GLU A 154 -15.53 21.24 9.48
C GLU A 154 -16.17 20.10 8.65
N GLY A 155 -16.07 18.86 9.13
CA GLY A 155 -16.70 17.68 8.55
C GLY A 155 -17.61 16.98 9.55
N ALA A 156 -18.75 16.46 9.09
CA ALA A 156 -19.70 15.75 9.94
C ALA A 156 -19.22 14.34 10.35
N SER A 157 -18.35 13.72 9.54
CA SER A 157 -17.87 12.35 9.73
C SER A 157 -16.44 12.20 9.21
N PRO A 158 -15.61 11.31 9.81
CA PRO A 158 -14.29 10.96 9.26
C PRO A 158 -14.39 10.17 7.94
N THR A 159 -15.58 9.74 7.54
CA THR A 159 -15.85 8.93 6.34
C THR A 159 -16.74 9.73 5.37
N ALA A 160 -16.14 10.71 4.70
CA ALA A 160 -16.81 11.53 3.69
C ALA A 160 -16.00 11.60 2.40
N LYS A 161 -16.67 11.81 1.27
CA LYS A 161 -15.99 12.09 0.00
C LYS A 161 -15.44 13.52 0.05
N SER A 162 -14.12 13.66 0.15
CA SER A 162 -13.38 14.91 0.27
C SER A 162 -12.02 14.76 -0.41
N PRO A 163 -11.95 14.76 -1.76
CA PRO A 163 -10.69 14.67 -2.47
C PRO A 163 -9.82 15.92 -2.27
N VAL A 164 -8.51 15.75 -2.21
CA VAL A 164 -7.50 16.81 -1.99
C VAL A 164 -7.56 17.92 -3.03
N GLN A 165 -7.98 17.61 -4.25
CA GLN A 165 -8.12 18.59 -5.34
C GLN A 165 -9.19 19.65 -5.05
N LEU A 166 -10.11 19.38 -4.12
CA LEU A 166 -11.22 20.28 -3.79
C LEU A 166 -11.00 21.06 -2.48
N ILE A 167 -9.85 20.93 -1.82
CA ILE A 167 -9.62 21.65 -0.57
C ILE A 167 -9.43 23.14 -0.85
N GLY A 168 -10.15 23.98 -0.13
CA GLY A 168 -10.06 25.43 -0.14
C GLY A 168 -9.00 25.96 0.84
N ASN A 169 -9.38 26.94 1.66
CA ASN A 169 -8.50 27.66 2.59
C ASN A 169 -9.10 27.80 4.00
N SER A 170 -10.02 26.93 4.39
CA SER A 170 -10.45 26.85 5.80
C SER A 170 -9.27 26.47 6.72
N PRO A 171 -9.38 26.60 8.06
CA PRO A 171 -8.34 26.16 8.98
C PRO A 171 -7.84 24.73 8.73
N ALA A 172 -8.74 23.75 8.59
CA ALA A 172 -8.38 22.36 8.27
C ALA A 172 -7.68 22.25 6.90
N GLU A 173 -8.22 22.93 5.89
CA GLU A 173 -7.68 22.86 4.53
C GLU A 173 -6.30 23.52 4.42
N LYS A 174 -6.07 24.62 5.14
CA LYS A 174 -4.74 25.24 5.28
C LYS A 174 -3.76 24.34 6.02
N HIS A 175 -4.21 23.68 7.09
CA HIS A 175 -3.41 22.69 7.81
C HIS A 175 -2.93 21.57 6.86
N LEU A 176 -3.84 21.04 6.04
CA LEU A 176 -3.49 20.07 4.99
C LEU A 176 -2.53 20.65 3.94
N ARG A 177 -2.78 21.86 3.43
CA ARG A 177 -1.91 22.53 2.45
C ARG A 177 -0.51 22.78 2.98
N ASN A 178 -0.34 22.98 4.27
CA ASN A 178 0.98 23.26 4.85
C ASN A 178 1.77 21.99 5.16
N LEU A 179 1.11 20.93 5.62
CA LEU A 179 1.79 19.75 6.18
C LEU A 179 1.67 18.48 5.33
N CYS A 180 0.57 18.32 4.60
CA CYS A 180 0.16 17.01 4.07
C CYS A 180 0.01 16.95 2.54
N ALA A 181 -0.40 18.05 1.89
CA ALA A 181 -0.87 18.05 0.51
C ALA A 181 0.21 17.86 -0.57
N SER A 182 1.46 17.52 -0.21
CA SER A 182 2.51 17.25 -1.21
C SER A 182 2.56 15.81 -1.71
N CYS A 183 1.90 14.87 -1.01
CA CYS A 183 2.08 13.43 -1.24
C CYS A 183 1.09 12.80 -2.23
N HIS A 184 0.16 13.56 -2.81
CA HIS A 184 -0.80 13.00 -3.77
C HIS A 184 -0.22 12.89 -5.18
N LEU A 185 -0.73 11.94 -5.97
CA LEU A 185 -0.24 11.69 -7.33
C LEU A 185 -0.48 12.86 -8.29
N SER A 186 -1.51 13.69 -8.08
CA SER A 186 -1.73 14.88 -8.92
C SER A 186 -0.78 16.05 -8.64
N ASN A 187 0.10 15.96 -7.64
CA ASN A 187 1.11 17.00 -7.47
C ASN A 187 2.01 16.97 -8.72
N GLU A 188 2.24 18.11 -9.35
CA GLU A 188 2.85 18.14 -10.68
C GLU A 188 4.36 17.95 -10.58
N LYS A 189 4.94 17.09 -11.45
CA LYS A 189 6.40 17.06 -11.61
C LYS A 189 6.82 18.26 -12.44
N THR A 190 7.70 19.08 -11.89
CA THR A 190 8.20 20.32 -12.53
C THR A 190 9.70 20.30 -12.78
N GLU A 191 10.43 19.37 -12.17
CA GLU A 191 11.89 19.28 -12.23
C GLU A 191 12.36 18.03 -12.99
N LEU A 192 13.41 18.21 -13.80
CA LEU A 192 14.11 17.13 -14.47
C LEU A 192 14.91 16.32 -13.46
N GLY A 193 14.99 15.00 -13.68
CA GLY A 193 15.79 14.12 -12.83
C GLY A 193 15.09 12.83 -12.46
N PRO A 194 15.87 11.86 -11.96
CA PRO A 194 15.38 10.58 -11.51
C PRO A 194 14.49 10.74 -10.28
N ILE A 195 13.76 9.67 -9.96
CA ILE A 195 12.99 9.59 -8.72
C ILE A 195 13.94 9.43 -7.53
N THR A 196 13.85 10.34 -6.57
CA THR A 196 14.68 10.44 -5.35
C THR A 196 13.84 10.26 -4.08
N GLU A 197 14.45 10.36 -2.90
CA GLU A 197 13.70 10.36 -1.64
C GLU A 197 12.84 11.61 -1.45
N LEU A 198 13.10 12.67 -2.24
CA LEU A 198 12.35 13.92 -2.23
C LEU A 198 11.28 13.99 -3.31
N SER A 199 11.30 13.07 -4.28
CA SER A 199 10.36 13.08 -5.40
C SER A 199 8.94 12.74 -4.96
N ARG A 200 7.98 13.57 -5.34
CA ARG A 200 6.56 13.40 -5.03
C ARG A 200 5.72 13.76 -6.25
N GLY A 201 4.56 13.12 -6.39
CA GLY A 201 3.65 13.38 -7.50
C GLY A 201 4.21 13.01 -8.87
N GLY A 202 3.61 13.58 -9.92
CA GLY A 202 3.96 13.37 -11.33
C GLY A 202 2.96 12.52 -12.10
N GLY A 203 1.79 12.22 -11.53
CA GLY A 203 0.78 11.37 -12.15
C GLY A 203 1.36 10.00 -12.54
N CYS A 204 1.34 9.68 -13.83
CA CYS A 204 1.93 8.44 -14.36
C CYS A 204 3.46 8.40 -14.18
N LEU A 205 4.12 9.56 -14.22
CA LEU A 205 5.57 9.67 -14.10
C LEU A 205 6.08 9.35 -12.70
N ALA A 206 5.22 9.43 -11.68
CA ALA A 206 5.56 9.10 -10.30
C ALA A 206 6.13 7.68 -10.16
N CYS A 207 5.66 6.76 -11.00
CA CYS A 207 6.03 5.34 -10.95
C CYS A 207 6.77 4.87 -12.20
N HIS A 208 6.49 5.46 -13.38
CA HIS A 208 6.99 4.91 -14.65
C HIS A 208 8.25 5.58 -15.19
N LEU A 209 8.62 6.75 -14.66
CA LEU A 209 9.80 7.49 -15.11
C LEU A 209 11.09 6.90 -14.53
N ASN A 210 11.93 6.35 -15.40
CA ASN A 210 13.19 5.72 -15.04
C ASN A 210 14.35 6.33 -15.82
N TYR A 211 15.48 6.55 -15.16
CA TYR A 211 16.72 6.96 -15.81
C TYR A 211 17.68 5.78 -15.78
N THR A 212 18.34 5.52 -16.91
CA THR A 212 19.52 4.66 -16.91
C THR A 212 20.68 5.40 -16.23
N PRO A 213 21.70 4.70 -15.70
CA PRO A 213 22.86 5.36 -15.11
C PRO A 213 23.52 6.39 -16.05
N ASP A 214 23.60 6.06 -17.34
CA ASP A 214 24.16 6.95 -18.35
C ASP A 214 23.28 8.20 -18.58
N ALA A 215 21.95 8.04 -18.65
CA ALA A 215 21.02 9.16 -18.79
C ALA A 215 21.02 10.08 -17.55
N GLU A 216 21.15 9.50 -16.35
CA GLU A 216 21.29 10.27 -15.11
C GLU A 216 22.61 11.06 -15.10
N SER A 217 23.71 10.44 -15.51
CA SER A 217 25.02 11.10 -15.61
C SER A 217 25.03 12.23 -16.63
N GLU A 218 24.49 12.00 -17.83
CA GLU A 218 24.39 13.02 -18.87
C GLU A 218 23.51 14.20 -18.44
N LEU A 219 22.37 13.92 -17.81
CA LEU A 219 21.52 14.97 -17.24
C LEU A 219 22.26 15.76 -16.14
N ALA A 220 23.00 15.09 -15.26
CA ALA A 220 23.77 15.76 -14.21
C ALA A 220 24.85 16.69 -14.80
N GLU A 221 25.52 16.29 -15.88
CA GLU A 221 26.44 17.16 -16.61
C GLU A 221 25.74 18.35 -17.26
N TYR A 222 24.59 18.11 -17.90
CA TYR A 222 23.78 19.15 -18.53
C TYR A 222 23.36 20.23 -17.51
N LEU A 223 22.90 19.80 -16.32
CA LEU A 223 22.49 20.71 -15.25
C LEU A 223 23.67 21.50 -14.66
N LYS A 224 24.86 20.90 -14.54
CA LYS A 224 26.08 21.58 -14.05
C LYS A 224 26.58 22.67 -15.00
N LYS A 225 26.51 22.44 -16.32
CA LYS A 225 27.05 23.36 -17.34
C LYS A 225 26.20 24.63 -17.58
N LYS A 226 25.15 24.89 -16.77
CA LYS A 226 24.20 26.03 -16.89
C LYS A 226 23.91 26.40 -18.37
N LYS A 227 23.20 25.52 -19.09
CA LYS A 227 22.65 25.76 -20.45
C LYS A 227 23.55 26.62 -21.37
N SER A 228 24.64 26.05 -21.86
CA SER A 228 25.21 26.49 -23.14
C SER A 228 25.41 25.26 -24.03
N ASN A 229 24.49 25.03 -24.97
CA ASN A 229 24.61 24.07 -26.09
C ASN A 229 25.16 22.67 -25.76
N ALA A 230 24.91 22.12 -24.56
CA ALA A 230 25.19 20.71 -24.28
C ALA A 230 24.00 19.89 -24.81
N ASP A 231 24.25 19.11 -25.85
CA ASP A 231 23.28 18.16 -26.40
C ASP A 231 23.05 17.05 -25.37
N ILE A 232 21.81 16.94 -24.86
CA ILE A 232 21.33 15.71 -24.25
C ILE A 232 20.94 14.78 -25.39
N SER A 233 21.46 13.57 -25.36
CA SER A 233 21.22 12.51 -26.33
C SER A 233 20.52 11.29 -25.72
N LEU A 234 20.56 11.10 -24.39
CA LEU A 234 19.86 10.01 -23.73
C LEU A 234 18.53 10.48 -23.13
N HIS A 235 17.45 9.86 -23.59
CA HIS A 235 16.11 10.06 -23.09
C HIS A 235 15.83 9.14 -21.89
N PRO A 236 15.11 9.61 -20.85
CA PRO A 236 14.61 8.73 -19.81
C PRO A 236 13.60 7.70 -20.33
N GLN A 237 13.40 6.61 -19.62
CA GLN A 237 12.49 5.54 -20.01
C GLN A 237 11.15 5.65 -19.28
N ILE A 238 10.07 5.36 -20.00
CA ILE A 238 8.75 5.09 -19.41
C ILE A 238 8.51 3.59 -19.47
N ASN A 239 8.61 2.91 -18.34
CA ASN A 239 8.47 1.45 -18.29
C ASN A 239 7.96 0.92 -16.93
N LEU A 240 7.95 -0.40 -16.76
CA LEU A 240 7.45 -1.07 -15.55
C LEU A 240 8.56 -1.38 -14.53
N ASN A 241 9.73 -0.74 -14.61
CA ASN A 241 10.81 -0.92 -13.64
C ASN A 241 10.57 -0.15 -12.33
N VAL A 242 9.43 -0.40 -11.69
CA VAL A 242 9.02 0.27 -10.45
C VAL A 242 9.76 -0.34 -9.26
N THR A 243 10.56 0.46 -8.57
CA THR A 243 11.34 0.09 -7.37
C THR A 243 10.76 0.71 -6.10
N ASN A 244 11.21 0.29 -4.90
CA ASN A 244 10.81 0.90 -3.62
C ASN A 244 11.06 2.41 -3.57
N ARG A 245 12.04 2.93 -4.33
CA ARG A 245 12.34 4.36 -4.40
C ARG A 245 11.16 5.19 -4.93
N HIS A 246 10.35 4.61 -5.81
CA HIS A 246 9.14 5.24 -6.35
C HIS A 246 8.04 5.42 -5.29
N CYS A 247 8.04 4.59 -4.25
CA CYS A 247 7.10 4.71 -3.14
C CYS A 247 7.63 5.65 -2.04
N PHE A 248 8.96 5.73 -1.89
CA PHE A 248 9.63 6.32 -0.73
C PHE A 248 9.26 7.79 -0.48
N GLY A 249 9.27 8.63 -1.51
CA GLY A 249 9.10 10.08 -1.34
C GLY A 249 7.76 10.50 -0.73
N CYS A 250 6.71 9.68 -0.92
CA CYS A 250 5.41 9.87 -0.28
C CYS A 250 5.22 8.97 0.95
N HIS A 251 5.65 7.71 0.89
CA HIS A 251 5.39 6.71 1.95
C HIS A 251 6.44 6.66 3.07
N SER A 252 7.42 7.56 3.11
CA SER A 252 8.41 7.70 4.19
C SER A 252 8.04 8.72 5.29
N ARG A 253 6.96 9.48 5.10
CA ARG A 253 6.45 10.48 6.08
C ARG A 253 5.29 9.92 6.87
N SER A 254 4.06 10.38 6.70
CA SER A 254 2.91 10.11 7.58
C SER A 254 2.81 8.66 8.09
N GLY A 255 2.69 7.67 7.20
CA GLY A 255 2.58 6.27 7.61
C GLY A 255 3.93 5.58 7.88
N ARG A 256 5.06 6.22 7.57
CA ARG A 256 6.44 5.67 7.61
C ARG A 256 6.60 4.28 6.96
N ILE A 257 5.70 3.90 6.04
CA ILE A 257 5.60 2.56 5.45
C ILE A 257 6.91 2.13 4.77
N SER A 258 7.51 3.02 3.95
CA SER A 258 8.76 2.69 3.27
C SER A 258 9.93 2.54 4.25
N LEU A 259 9.93 3.31 5.34
CA LEU A 259 10.95 3.21 6.38
C LEU A 259 10.80 1.91 7.15
N SER A 260 9.60 1.63 7.67
CA SER A 260 9.35 0.45 8.49
C SER A 260 9.53 -0.86 7.72
N TYR A 261 9.12 -0.92 6.45
CA TYR A 261 9.35 -2.07 5.58
C TYR A 261 10.84 -2.41 5.44
N ASP A 262 11.69 -1.38 5.32
CA ASP A 262 13.14 -1.53 5.25
C ASP A 262 13.84 -1.57 6.62
N GLY A 263 13.07 -1.50 7.71
CA GLY A 263 13.58 -1.65 9.08
C GLY A 263 14.14 -0.37 9.69
N TRP A 264 13.75 0.80 9.18
CA TRP A 264 14.16 2.12 9.67
C TRP A 264 13.02 2.79 10.42
N HIS A 265 13.34 3.46 11.52
CA HIS A 265 12.41 4.24 12.32
C HIS A 265 12.87 5.69 12.43
N GLU A 266 11.96 6.64 12.23
CA GLU A 266 12.23 8.07 12.35
C GLU A 266 12.55 8.46 13.80
N THR A 267 13.47 9.39 14.00
CA THR A 267 13.90 9.84 15.33
C THR A 267 13.77 11.36 15.45
N ILE A 268 13.84 11.86 16.69
CA ILE A 268 13.93 13.30 16.98
C ILE A 268 15.38 13.81 16.99
N LEU A 269 16.35 12.96 16.64
CA LEU A 269 17.77 13.31 16.63
C LEU A 269 18.10 14.19 15.43
N LYS A 270 19.13 15.01 15.59
CA LYS A 270 19.71 15.82 14.52
C LYS A 270 20.89 15.10 13.87
N PRO A 271 21.27 15.42 12.62
CA PRO A 271 22.42 14.82 11.94
C PRO A 271 23.71 14.84 12.77
N GLU A 272 23.93 15.88 13.57
CA GLU A 272 25.11 16.05 14.42
C GLU A 272 25.15 15.01 15.55
N ASP A 273 23.98 14.60 16.06
CA ASP A 273 23.85 13.64 17.16
C ASP A 273 24.28 12.23 16.76
N VAL A 274 24.33 11.93 15.46
CA VAL A 274 24.57 10.57 14.92
C VAL A 274 25.86 10.44 14.13
N LYS A 275 26.68 11.49 14.08
CA LYS A 275 27.96 11.47 13.38
C LYS A 275 28.86 10.34 13.93
N GLY A 276 29.24 9.42 13.05
CA GLY A 276 30.09 8.27 13.39
C GLY A 276 29.38 7.14 14.16
N LYS A 277 28.07 7.22 14.41
CA LYS A 277 27.30 6.17 15.07
C LYS A 277 26.80 5.14 14.06
N ILE A 278 26.92 3.86 14.40
CA ILE A 278 26.39 2.74 13.60
C ILE A 278 24.88 2.61 13.86
N GLY A 279 24.13 2.16 12.85
CA GLY A 279 22.70 1.91 12.96
C GLY A 279 21.83 3.16 12.77
N PHE A 280 22.41 4.27 12.28
CA PHE A 280 21.70 5.48 11.90
C PHE A 280 21.92 5.82 10.44
N ARG A 281 20.95 6.50 9.83
CA ARG A 281 20.98 7.02 8.47
C ARG A 281 20.36 8.42 8.44
N ILE A 282 20.93 9.31 7.63
CA ILE A 282 20.36 10.62 7.32
C ILE A 282 19.67 10.51 5.96
N LEU A 283 18.41 10.95 5.88
CA LEU A 283 17.64 11.00 4.63
C LEU A 283 17.97 12.27 3.84
N ASP A 284 17.58 12.31 2.56
CA ASP A 284 17.82 13.49 1.69
C ASP A 284 17.16 14.78 2.24
N ASP A 285 16.11 14.67 3.06
CA ASP A 285 15.44 15.79 3.74
C ASP A 285 16.01 16.12 5.13
N GLY A 286 17.16 15.54 5.50
CA GLY A 286 17.88 15.81 6.74
C GLY A 286 17.38 15.05 7.97
N ARG A 287 16.25 14.32 7.86
CA ARG A 287 15.74 13.51 8.98
C ARG A 287 16.69 12.37 9.33
N VAL A 288 16.82 12.09 10.62
CA VAL A 288 17.60 10.98 11.14
C VAL A 288 16.71 9.78 11.42
N VAL A 289 17.07 8.64 10.85
CA VAL A 289 16.41 7.36 11.08
C VAL A 289 17.35 6.35 11.75
N GLN A 290 16.81 5.50 12.60
CA GLN A 290 17.51 4.44 13.32
C GLN A 290 17.08 3.06 12.82
N GLN A 291 18.02 2.12 12.75
CA GLN A 291 17.76 0.73 12.38
C GLN A 291 17.08 -0.01 13.54
N ILE A 292 15.94 -0.64 13.27
CA ILE A 292 15.19 -1.48 14.22
C ILE A 292 15.21 -2.94 13.76
N LYS A 293 14.24 -3.32 12.93
CA LYS A 293 14.13 -4.66 12.36
C LYS A 293 13.37 -4.60 11.05
N LYS A 294 13.94 -5.18 10.01
CA LYS A 294 13.38 -5.19 8.66
C LYS A 294 12.22 -6.17 8.54
N ASP A 295 11.29 -5.91 7.62
CA ASP A 295 10.25 -6.88 7.24
C ASP A 295 10.89 -8.13 6.62
N VAL A 296 10.37 -9.32 6.92
CA VAL A 296 10.90 -10.59 6.40
C VAL A 296 10.80 -10.70 4.87
N HIS A 297 9.78 -10.10 4.26
CA HIS A 297 9.65 -10.05 2.80
C HIS A 297 10.73 -9.14 2.20
N SER A 298 10.97 -7.99 2.82
CA SER A 298 12.02 -7.07 2.39
C SER A 298 13.41 -7.68 2.60
N GLU A 299 13.65 -8.42 3.69
CA GLU A 299 14.90 -9.20 3.90
C GLU A 299 15.12 -10.25 2.80
N LYS A 300 14.04 -10.81 2.23
CA LYS A 300 14.11 -11.74 1.10
C LYS A 300 14.18 -11.03 -0.26
N GLY A 301 14.21 -9.70 -0.25
CA GLY A 301 14.38 -8.85 -1.42
C GLY A 301 13.12 -8.67 -2.25
N MET A 302 11.93 -8.83 -1.65
CA MET A 302 10.69 -8.37 -2.26
C MET A 302 10.63 -6.84 -2.23
N ILE A 303 10.03 -6.27 -3.26
CA ILE A 303 9.77 -4.83 -3.38
C ILE A 303 8.27 -4.56 -3.30
N CYS A 304 7.86 -3.31 -3.10
CA CYS A 304 6.45 -2.93 -2.88
C CYS A 304 5.50 -3.54 -3.93
N VAL A 305 5.90 -3.50 -5.20
CA VAL A 305 5.10 -4.01 -6.32
C VAL A 305 5.07 -5.53 -6.45
N ASP A 306 5.85 -6.29 -5.66
CA ASP A 306 5.69 -7.75 -5.58
C ASP A 306 4.39 -8.13 -4.88
N CYS A 307 3.91 -7.29 -3.94
CA CYS A 307 2.62 -7.42 -3.27
C CYS A 307 1.56 -6.52 -3.91
N HIS A 308 1.90 -5.25 -4.16
CA HIS A 308 0.93 -4.28 -4.67
C HIS A 308 0.74 -4.38 -6.19
N THR A 309 -0.49 -4.72 -6.60
CA THR A 309 -0.83 -4.91 -8.02
C THR A 309 -1.25 -3.61 -8.69
N SER A 310 -1.42 -3.63 -10.02
CA SER A 310 -1.95 -2.48 -10.76
C SER A 310 -3.36 -2.08 -10.31
N TYR A 311 -4.19 -3.02 -9.88
CA TYR A 311 -5.53 -2.76 -9.33
C TYR A 311 -5.53 -2.10 -7.95
N GLU A 312 -4.40 -2.13 -7.24
CA GLU A 312 -4.22 -1.38 -6.00
C GLU A 312 -3.50 -0.06 -6.25
N ILE A 313 -2.38 -0.09 -6.99
CA ILE A 313 -1.53 1.10 -7.20
C ILE A 313 -2.22 2.12 -8.09
N MET A 314 -2.81 1.69 -9.21
CA MET A 314 -3.59 2.56 -10.09
C MET A 314 -5.08 2.57 -9.73
N GLY A 315 -5.52 1.69 -8.83
CA GLY A 315 -6.93 1.51 -8.45
C GLY A 315 -7.67 0.59 -9.43
N ASP A 316 -8.92 0.25 -9.14
CA ASP A 316 -9.78 -0.57 -10.02
C ASP A 316 -10.92 0.24 -10.67
N GLY A 317 -10.92 1.56 -10.45
CA GLY A 317 -11.98 2.48 -10.91
C GLY A 317 -13.00 2.82 -9.83
N THR A 318 -13.04 2.07 -8.72
CA THR A 318 -13.89 2.36 -7.57
C THR A 318 -13.27 3.47 -6.73
N TYR A 319 -14.06 4.47 -6.36
CA TYR A 319 -13.62 5.51 -5.44
C TYR A 319 -13.56 4.95 -4.01
N ALA A 320 -12.36 4.87 -3.44
CA ALA A 320 -12.16 4.47 -2.06
C ALA A 320 -12.23 5.69 -1.12
N LEU A 321 -12.97 5.59 -0.03
CA LEU A 321 -12.99 6.63 1.00
C LEU A 321 -11.75 6.53 1.88
N HIS A 322 -11.31 5.30 2.16
CA HIS A 322 -10.13 5.00 2.96
C HIS A 322 -9.24 3.94 2.30
N LYS A 323 -7.93 3.95 2.62
CA LYS A 323 -6.91 3.13 1.93
C LYS A 323 -7.21 1.62 1.94
N GLU A 324 -7.76 1.11 3.04
CA GLU A 324 -8.06 -0.31 3.23
C GLU A 324 -9.14 -0.83 2.27
N GLU A 325 -10.00 0.05 1.74
CA GLU A 325 -11.03 -0.31 0.76
C GLU A 325 -10.40 -0.63 -0.61
N GLN A 326 -9.30 0.05 -0.94
CA GLN A 326 -8.58 -0.12 -2.19
C GLN A 326 -7.71 -1.39 -2.22
N MET A 327 -7.28 -1.88 -1.06
CA MET A 327 -6.47 -3.10 -0.96
C MET A 327 -7.25 -4.34 -1.44
N LYS A 328 -6.59 -5.17 -2.25
CA LYS A 328 -7.07 -6.41 -2.85
C LYS A 328 -6.28 -7.61 -2.35
N VAL A 329 -4.96 -7.47 -2.21
CA VAL A 329 -4.06 -8.57 -1.82
C VAL A 329 -4.10 -8.78 -0.32
N GLN A 330 -4.28 -10.03 0.08
CA GLN A 330 -4.34 -10.48 1.47
C GLN A 330 -3.24 -11.52 1.74
N CYS A 331 -2.87 -11.69 3.02
CA CYS A 331 -1.86 -12.66 3.44
C CYS A 331 -2.19 -14.07 2.90
N VAL A 332 -3.47 -14.45 2.98
CA VAL A 332 -4.00 -15.76 2.60
C VAL A 332 -4.03 -16.01 1.09
N ASP A 333 -3.87 -14.97 0.25
CA ASP A 333 -3.75 -15.14 -1.19
C ASP A 333 -2.42 -15.84 -1.57
N CYS A 334 -1.40 -15.72 -0.71
CA CYS A 334 -0.08 -16.32 -0.92
C CYS A 334 0.26 -17.38 0.14
N HIS A 335 -0.08 -17.11 1.40
CA HIS A 335 0.10 -18.02 2.53
C HIS A 335 -1.13 -18.91 2.67
N LEU A 336 -1.16 -19.94 1.83
CA LEU A 336 -2.32 -20.80 1.61
C LEU A 336 -2.72 -21.58 2.87
N ILE A 337 -3.95 -21.38 3.33
CA ILE A 337 -4.61 -22.17 4.38
C ILE A 337 -5.44 -23.31 3.76
N GLU A 338 -6.02 -23.06 2.60
CA GLU A 338 -6.86 -24.00 1.84
C GLU A 338 -6.33 -24.12 0.40
N GLN A 339 -6.95 -24.99 -0.40
CA GLN A 339 -6.59 -25.08 -1.82
C GLN A 339 -6.90 -23.75 -2.53
N PRO A 340 -5.93 -23.18 -3.26
CA PRO A 340 -6.10 -21.89 -3.88
C PRO A 340 -7.00 -21.96 -5.11
N LYS A 341 -7.66 -20.84 -5.41
CA LYS A 341 -8.17 -20.59 -6.76
C LYS A 341 -7.01 -20.17 -7.65
N THR A 342 -7.00 -20.67 -8.87
CA THR A 342 -5.95 -20.36 -9.84
C THR A 342 -6.51 -20.08 -11.22
N GLN A 343 -5.77 -19.32 -12.02
CA GLN A 343 -6.05 -19.06 -13.43
C GLN A 343 -4.82 -19.37 -14.30
N LYS A 344 -5.07 -19.77 -15.54
CA LYS A 344 -4.09 -19.85 -16.63
C LYS A 344 -3.87 -18.47 -17.24
N LEU A 345 -2.72 -18.30 -17.88
CA LEU A 345 -2.39 -17.07 -18.62
C LEU A 345 -3.42 -16.74 -19.71
N ALA A 346 -4.05 -17.75 -20.32
CA ALA A 346 -5.09 -17.56 -21.32
C ALA A 346 -6.40 -16.98 -20.76
N GLU A 347 -6.61 -17.08 -19.45
CA GLU A 347 -7.79 -16.56 -18.74
C GLU A 347 -7.55 -15.17 -18.16
N PHE A 348 -6.33 -14.63 -18.26
CA PHE A 348 -6.01 -13.29 -17.79
C PHE A 348 -6.76 -12.25 -18.62
N ASP A 349 -7.19 -11.18 -17.95
CA ASP A 349 -7.57 -9.96 -18.63
C ASP A 349 -6.37 -9.38 -19.41
N PHE A 350 -6.67 -8.49 -20.35
CA PHE A 350 -5.67 -7.91 -21.24
C PHE A 350 -4.52 -7.23 -20.49
N GLU A 351 -4.81 -6.48 -19.43
CA GLU A 351 -3.80 -5.74 -18.67
C GLU A 351 -2.89 -6.69 -17.89
N SER A 352 -3.47 -7.61 -17.11
CA SER A 352 -2.68 -8.58 -16.34
C SER A 352 -1.79 -9.41 -17.25
N LYS A 353 -2.31 -9.84 -18.41
CA LYS A 353 -1.53 -10.54 -19.43
C LYS A 353 -0.38 -9.68 -19.93
N LYS A 354 -0.65 -8.44 -20.33
CA LYS A 354 0.38 -7.54 -20.87
C LYS A 354 1.46 -7.21 -19.84
N ILE A 355 1.07 -6.96 -18.58
CA ILE A 355 2.01 -6.74 -17.48
C ILE A 355 2.89 -7.98 -17.28
N SER A 356 2.31 -9.18 -17.29
CA SER A 356 3.09 -10.41 -17.13
C SER A 356 4.08 -10.67 -18.26
N GLU A 357 3.73 -10.30 -19.50
CA GLU A 357 4.62 -10.35 -20.66
C GLU A 357 5.77 -9.36 -20.52
N LEU A 358 5.46 -8.09 -20.21
CA LEU A 358 6.47 -7.04 -20.05
C LEU A 358 7.42 -7.30 -18.87
N LEU A 359 6.92 -7.93 -17.81
CA LEU A 359 7.73 -8.32 -16.65
C LEU A 359 8.44 -9.66 -16.84
N ASN A 360 8.25 -10.35 -17.98
CA ASN A 360 8.78 -11.69 -18.25
C ASN A 360 8.39 -12.72 -17.17
N THR A 361 7.17 -12.64 -16.65
CA THR A 361 6.61 -13.62 -15.70
C THR A 361 5.63 -14.59 -16.38
N ALA A 362 5.14 -14.24 -17.57
CA ALA A 362 4.22 -15.02 -18.40
C ALA A 362 4.75 -16.44 -18.71
N ASP A 363 3.91 -17.44 -18.47
CA ASP A 363 4.14 -18.86 -18.78
C ASP A 363 2.78 -19.58 -18.79
N ASN A 364 2.42 -20.18 -19.93
CA ASN A 364 1.14 -20.88 -20.14
C ASN A 364 0.99 -22.16 -19.30
N ARG A 365 2.09 -22.71 -18.77
CA ARG A 365 2.07 -23.96 -17.99
C ARG A 365 1.67 -23.71 -16.53
N LYS A 366 1.95 -22.52 -16.01
CA LYS A 366 1.71 -22.15 -14.61
C LYS A 366 0.23 -21.96 -14.31
N ASN A 367 -0.14 -22.24 -13.07
CA ASN A 367 -1.44 -21.87 -12.49
C ASN A 367 -1.21 -20.68 -11.57
N TYR A 368 -1.59 -19.47 -12.00
CA TYR A 368 -1.37 -18.25 -11.24
C TYR A 368 -2.41 -18.14 -10.13
N LEU A 369 -1.98 -17.71 -8.95
CA LEU A 369 -2.90 -17.46 -7.84
C LEU A 369 -3.78 -16.25 -8.14
N THR A 370 -5.01 -16.26 -7.64
CA THR A 370 -5.92 -15.11 -7.72
C THR A 370 -6.24 -14.57 -6.34
N THR A 371 -6.46 -13.26 -6.24
CA THR A 371 -6.91 -12.63 -5.00
C THR A 371 -8.27 -13.19 -4.60
N ILE A 372 -8.46 -13.54 -3.33
CA ILE A 372 -9.73 -14.07 -2.81
C ILE A 372 -10.84 -13.03 -2.90
N LYS A 373 -10.53 -11.76 -2.61
CA LYS A 373 -11.51 -10.67 -2.53
C LYS A 373 -12.22 -10.39 -3.86
N ASN A 374 -11.50 -10.43 -4.98
CA ASN A 374 -12.02 -9.96 -6.28
C ASN A 374 -11.65 -10.86 -7.47
N GLY A 375 -10.84 -11.90 -7.29
CA GLY A 375 -10.45 -12.82 -8.36
C GLY A 375 -9.39 -12.29 -9.34
N PHE A 376 -8.74 -11.17 -9.06
CA PHE A 376 -7.65 -10.66 -9.90
C PHE A 376 -6.43 -11.59 -9.87
N PRO A 377 -5.78 -11.86 -11.02
CA PRO A 377 -4.60 -12.70 -11.06
C PRO A 377 -3.37 -12.00 -10.47
N LEU A 378 -2.60 -12.75 -9.67
CA LEU A 378 -1.28 -12.35 -9.19
C LEU A 378 -0.24 -12.74 -10.25
N VAL A 379 0.11 -11.79 -11.13
CA VAL A 379 0.95 -12.01 -12.32
C VAL A 379 2.35 -12.56 -12.06
N ASN A 380 2.79 -12.60 -10.80
CA ASN A 380 4.09 -13.11 -10.36
C ASN A 380 3.98 -14.22 -9.30
N VAL A 381 2.78 -14.71 -8.99
CA VAL A 381 2.57 -15.74 -7.97
C VAL A 381 1.81 -16.91 -8.56
N PHE A 382 2.34 -18.13 -8.37
CA PHE A 382 1.79 -19.32 -8.98
C PHE A 382 1.86 -20.54 -8.07
N TYR A 383 1.00 -21.50 -8.33
CA TYR A 383 0.86 -22.75 -7.60
C TYR A 383 1.27 -23.93 -8.48
N GLU A 384 2.24 -24.69 -8.01
CA GLU A 384 2.80 -25.82 -8.74
C GLU A 384 3.23 -26.91 -7.76
N SER A 385 2.86 -28.16 -8.04
CA SER A 385 3.23 -29.33 -7.23
C SER A 385 2.91 -29.18 -5.74
N GLY A 386 1.74 -28.60 -5.41
CA GLY A 386 1.30 -28.41 -4.03
C GLY A 386 1.97 -27.23 -3.29
N ILE A 387 2.73 -26.38 -4.00
CA ILE A 387 3.52 -25.32 -3.38
C ILE A 387 3.27 -23.98 -4.10
N ALA A 388 2.96 -22.94 -3.32
CA ALA A 388 2.94 -21.56 -3.80
C ALA A 388 4.36 -21.03 -3.99
N LYS A 389 4.61 -20.37 -5.12
CA LYS A 389 5.89 -19.77 -5.49
C LYS A 389 5.65 -18.34 -5.97
N LEU A 390 6.61 -17.46 -5.71
CA LEU A 390 6.61 -16.07 -6.17
C LEU A 390 7.86 -15.79 -7.00
N ILE A 391 7.68 -15.06 -8.11
CA ILE A 391 8.77 -14.50 -8.91
C ILE A 391 8.96 -13.06 -8.45
N LYS A 392 10.15 -12.74 -7.93
CA LYS A 392 10.47 -11.36 -7.55
C LYS A 392 10.59 -10.51 -8.81
N LYS A 393 9.76 -9.47 -8.95
CA LYS A 393 9.68 -8.63 -10.16
C LYS A 393 11.00 -7.92 -10.46
N SER A 394 11.76 -7.56 -9.43
CA SER A 394 13.08 -6.91 -9.53
C SER A 394 14.19 -7.84 -10.03
N THR A 395 14.30 -9.04 -9.45
CA THR A 395 15.46 -9.95 -9.66
C THR A 395 15.15 -11.14 -10.55
N LYS A 396 13.87 -11.35 -10.89
CA LYS A 396 13.33 -12.53 -11.60
C LYS A 396 13.59 -13.87 -10.90
N LYS A 397 14.13 -13.86 -9.69
CA LYS A 397 14.35 -15.07 -8.88
C LYS A 397 13.03 -15.58 -8.33
N THR A 398 12.81 -16.88 -8.47
CA THR A 398 11.67 -17.58 -7.88
C THR A 398 11.97 -17.97 -6.44
N VAL A 399 11.02 -17.73 -5.54
CA VAL A 399 11.08 -18.13 -4.13
C VAL A 399 9.86 -18.96 -3.75
N ARG A 400 10.05 -19.89 -2.82
CA ARG A 400 8.95 -20.68 -2.23
C ARG A 400 8.24 -19.88 -1.16
N ILE A 401 6.92 -19.85 -1.21
CA ILE A 401 6.07 -19.32 -0.14
C ILE A 401 5.75 -20.46 0.82
N LYS A 402 5.80 -20.16 2.13
CA LYS A 402 5.46 -21.13 3.18
C LYS A 402 3.98 -21.02 3.54
N ALA A 403 3.31 -22.16 3.66
CA ALA A 403 1.99 -22.21 4.28
C ALA A 403 2.08 -21.82 5.77
N PRO A 404 1.01 -21.26 6.35
CA PRO A 404 0.91 -21.07 7.79
C PRO A 404 1.13 -22.38 8.56
N ALA A 405 1.66 -22.29 9.78
CA ALA A 405 1.76 -23.44 10.66
C ALA A 405 0.39 -23.81 11.24
N ASN A 406 0.19 -25.06 11.65
CA ASN A 406 -1.10 -25.53 12.21
C ASN A 406 -1.60 -24.66 13.37
N VAL A 407 -0.70 -24.19 14.24
CA VAL A 407 -1.02 -23.30 15.37
C VAL A 407 -1.67 -21.98 14.93
N CYS A 408 -1.47 -21.55 13.69
CA CYS A 408 -2.09 -20.35 13.13
C CYS A 408 -3.57 -20.55 12.76
N THR A 409 -4.01 -21.80 12.59
CA THR A 409 -5.33 -22.15 12.05
C THR A 409 -6.13 -23.07 12.98
N GLU A 410 -5.50 -23.66 13.99
CA GLU A 410 -6.14 -24.56 14.95
C GLU A 410 -6.90 -23.82 16.07
N GLY A 411 -7.88 -24.52 16.67
CA GLY A 411 -8.64 -24.00 17.80
C GLY A 411 -9.66 -22.93 17.45
N LYS A 412 -10.17 -22.24 18.48
CA LYS A 412 -11.17 -21.15 18.35
C LYS A 412 -10.73 -19.83 18.98
N ALA A 413 -9.72 -19.83 19.85
CA ALA A 413 -9.37 -18.67 20.69
C ALA A 413 -8.96 -17.41 19.91
N HIS A 414 -8.32 -17.57 18.74
CA HIS A 414 -7.71 -16.47 17.98
C HIS A 414 -8.33 -16.25 16.60
N LYS A 415 -9.53 -16.79 16.33
CA LYS A 415 -10.17 -16.70 15.00
C LYS A 415 -10.47 -15.28 14.54
N GLU A 416 -10.55 -14.33 15.47
CA GLU A 416 -10.82 -12.93 15.18
C GLU A 416 -9.53 -12.10 15.04
N LEU A 417 -8.34 -12.67 15.26
CA LEU A 417 -7.09 -11.94 15.05
C LEU A 417 -6.75 -11.84 13.56
N SER A 418 -6.32 -10.65 13.14
CA SER A 418 -5.65 -10.48 11.84
C SER A 418 -4.24 -11.10 11.88
N CYS A 419 -3.73 -11.59 10.73
CA CYS A 419 -2.38 -12.13 10.66
C CYS A 419 -1.32 -11.10 11.07
N ASN A 420 -1.50 -9.82 10.70
CA ASN A 420 -0.56 -8.75 11.01
C ASN A 420 -0.55 -8.39 12.49
N THR A 421 -1.65 -8.57 13.23
CA THR A 421 -1.64 -8.43 14.71
C THR A 421 -0.62 -9.36 15.36
N CYS A 422 -0.52 -10.58 14.86
CA CYS A 422 0.43 -11.57 15.35
C CYS A 422 1.85 -11.34 14.81
N HIS A 423 1.98 -10.98 13.53
CA HIS A 423 3.25 -11.05 12.82
C HIS A 423 4.01 -9.71 12.69
N ASN A 424 3.38 -8.56 12.95
CA ASN A 424 4.12 -7.29 13.01
C ASN A 424 4.98 -7.25 14.28
N SER A 425 6.27 -6.99 14.09
CA SER A 425 7.24 -6.98 15.20
C SER A 425 7.31 -5.65 15.94
N TRP A 426 7.06 -4.55 15.25
CA TRP A 426 7.05 -3.20 15.82
C TRP A 426 6.25 -2.25 14.94
N THR A 427 5.88 -1.12 15.51
CA THR A 427 4.97 -0.15 14.94
C THR A 427 5.52 1.24 15.21
N PRO A 428 5.65 2.12 14.20
CA PRO A 428 6.00 3.52 14.43
C PRO A 428 4.86 4.22 15.17
N GLN A 429 5.18 4.89 16.26
CA GLN A 429 4.22 5.59 17.11
C GLN A 429 4.73 6.98 17.42
N CYS A 430 3.86 7.98 17.25
CA CYS A 430 4.12 9.36 17.63
C CYS A 430 3.14 9.76 18.73
N VAL A 431 3.67 10.24 19.86
CA VAL A 431 2.86 10.66 21.01
C VAL A 431 3.25 12.07 21.43
N GLY A 432 2.22 12.89 21.71
CA GLY A 432 2.39 14.24 22.24
C GLY A 432 2.76 15.25 21.15
N CYS A 433 2.13 15.15 19.98
CA CYS A 433 2.28 16.18 18.94
C CYS A 433 1.46 17.42 19.31
N HIS A 434 2.00 18.59 19.02
CA HIS A 434 1.27 19.86 19.14
C HIS A 434 1.34 20.60 17.81
N THR A 435 0.21 21.17 17.39
CA THR A 435 0.12 21.96 16.17
C THR A 435 -0.43 23.34 16.50
N GLU A 436 0.28 24.38 16.08
CA GLU A 436 -0.12 25.78 16.28
C GLU A 436 -0.04 26.57 14.97
N TYR A 437 -0.79 27.67 14.89
CA TYR A 437 -0.81 28.54 13.72
C TYR A 437 -0.10 29.86 14.01
N ASP A 438 0.90 30.20 13.19
CA ASP A 438 1.57 31.49 13.20
C ASP A 438 1.16 32.29 11.95
N GLU A 439 0.39 33.36 12.15
CA GLU A 439 -0.08 34.24 11.06
C GLU A 439 1.03 35.08 10.40
N ASN A 440 2.16 35.28 11.09
CA ASN A 440 3.25 36.14 10.64
C ASN A 440 4.33 35.37 9.86
N SER A 441 4.32 34.04 9.95
CA SER A 441 5.24 33.19 9.19
C SER A 441 4.88 33.13 7.69
N SER A 442 5.82 32.64 6.88
CA SER A 442 5.60 32.26 5.48
C SER A 442 5.56 30.74 5.40
N MET A 443 4.51 30.19 4.80
CA MET A 443 4.40 28.78 4.49
C MET A 443 4.58 28.54 3.00
N TYR A 444 5.06 27.35 2.64
CA TYR A 444 4.94 26.85 1.27
C TYR A 444 3.64 26.06 1.13
N ASP A 445 2.69 26.54 0.31
CA ASP A 445 1.46 25.83 -0.02
C ASP A 445 1.80 24.61 -0.87
N LEU A 446 1.73 23.42 -0.26
CA LEU A 446 2.10 22.14 -0.87
C LEU A 446 1.14 21.70 -1.98
N LEU A 447 -0.07 22.27 -2.06
CA LEU A 447 -1.01 21.98 -3.14
C LEU A 447 -0.80 22.94 -4.32
N ALA A 448 -0.61 24.24 -4.04
CA ALA A 448 -0.41 25.26 -5.07
C ALA A 448 1.06 25.40 -5.52
N ASN A 449 1.99 24.78 -4.81
CA ASN A 449 3.44 24.87 -5.01
C ASN A 449 3.96 26.32 -5.07
N LYS A 450 3.61 27.10 -4.05
CA LYS A 450 4.03 28.51 -3.95
C LYS A 450 4.08 28.97 -2.49
N GLU A 451 4.87 30.00 -2.24
CA GLU A 451 4.85 30.72 -0.97
C GLU A 451 3.48 31.34 -0.69
N ALA A 452 3.06 31.29 0.57
CA ALA A 452 1.82 31.84 1.10
C ALA A 452 2.04 32.33 2.54
N LYS A 453 1.15 33.19 3.04
CA LYS A 453 1.24 33.73 4.40
C LYS A 453 0.55 32.83 5.42
N GLY A 454 1.16 32.77 6.60
CA GLY A 454 0.70 32.11 7.81
C GLY A 454 0.90 30.60 7.76
N GLU A 455 1.51 30.04 8.80
CA GLU A 455 2.03 28.68 8.82
C GLU A 455 1.46 27.87 9.99
N TRP A 456 1.12 26.62 9.73
CA TRP A 456 0.90 25.59 10.74
C TRP A 456 2.23 24.91 11.07
N LEU A 457 2.64 25.01 12.33
CA LEU A 457 3.86 24.41 12.85
C LEU A 457 3.52 23.12 13.59
N GLU A 458 4.22 22.02 13.28
CA GLU A 458 4.08 20.74 13.99
C GLU A 458 5.29 20.49 14.89
N PHE A 459 5.02 20.24 16.17
CA PHE A 459 6.04 19.87 17.16
C PHE A 459 5.84 18.41 17.58
N GLY A 460 6.77 17.54 17.19
CA GLY A 460 6.84 16.15 17.64
C GLY A 460 7.60 16.02 18.95
N LYS A 461 7.10 15.21 19.89
CA LYS A 461 7.72 15.00 21.20
C LYS A 461 8.37 13.62 21.34
N ASN A 462 7.57 12.55 21.27
CA ASN A 462 8.07 11.20 21.53
C ASN A 462 7.77 10.24 20.38
N PHE A 463 8.81 9.67 19.77
CA PHE A 463 8.70 8.66 18.73
C PHE A 463 9.14 7.29 19.26
N PHE A 464 8.33 6.25 19.03
CA PHE A 464 8.59 4.89 19.51
C PHE A 464 8.45 3.84 18.40
N ALA A 465 9.30 2.81 18.48
CA ALA A 465 9.24 1.62 17.63
C ALA A 465 9.00 0.39 18.52
N GLU A 466 7.73 0.12 18.82
CA GLU A 466 7.32 -0.96 19.74
C GLU A 466 6.08 -1.68 19.20
N ALA A 467 5.74 -2.82 19.79
CA ALA A 467 4.58 -3.58 19.36
C ALA A 467 3.27 -2.77 19.50
N ALA A 468 2.36 -2.93 18.54
CA ALA A 468 1.16 -2.10 18.44
C ALA A 468 0.18 -2.24 19.61
N THR A 469 -0.56 -1.16 19.84
CA THR A 469 -1.88 -1.18 20.48
C THR A 469 -2.85 -1.98 19.62
N LEU A 470 -3.74 -2.73 20.25
CA LEU A 470 -4.75 -3.55 19.59
C LEU A 470 -6.14 -2.97 19.85
N GLY A 471 -7.03 -3.19 18.89
CA GLY A 471 -8.42 -2.77 18.97
C GLY A 471 -9.29 -3.61 18.06
N VAL A 472 -10.54 -3.18 17.90
CA VAL A 472 -11.56 -3.94 17.18
C VAL A 472 -12.02 -3.15 15.96
N LYS A 473 -12.01 -3.81 14.81
CA LYS A 473 -12.74 -3.41 13.61
C LYS A 473 -14.02 -4.22 13.53
N GLU A 474 -15.16 -3.55 13.55
CA GLU A 474 -16.48 -4.15 13.57
C GLU A 474 -17.31 -3.64 12.39
N GLN A 475 -17.43 -4.46 11.36
CA GLN A 475 -18.12 -4.09 10.12
C GLN A 475 -19.39 -4.90 9.95
N LYS A 476 -20.49 -4.21 9.64
CA LYS A 476 -21.76 -4.81 9.28
C LYS A 476 -21.80 -4.99 7.76
N ASN A 477 -21.96 -6.22 7.30
CA ASN A 477 -22.11 -6.49 5.88
C ASN A 477 -23.54 -6.15 5.39
N ALA A 478 -23.75 -6.22 4.07
CA ALA A 478 -25.05 -5.89 3.45
C ALA A 478 -26.23 -6.71 3.99
N ASN A 479 -25.99 -7.93 4.48
CA ASN A 479 -27.01 -8.81 5.04
C ASN A 479 -27.21 -8.60 6.56
N GLY A 480 -26.60 -7.56 7.12
CA GLY A 480 -26.68 -7.22 8.54
C GLY A 480 -25.81 -8.07 9.46
N LYS A 481 -25.02 -9.02 8.93
CA LYS A 481 -24.08 -9.83 9.72
C LYS A 481 -22.86 -8.98 10.09
N ILE A 482 -22.56 -8.96 11.38
CA ILE A 482 -21.40 -8.27 11.93
C ILE A 482 -20.17 -9.18 11.77
N THR A 483 -19.08 -8.59 11.31
CA THR A 483 -17.76 -9.20 11.24
C THR A 483 -16.82 -8.42 12.16
N ARG A 484 -16.15 -9.14 13.06
CA ARG A 484 -15.23 -8.59 14.05
C ARG A 484 -13.81 -9.04 13.73
N VAL A 485 -12.87 -8.10 13.72
CA VAL A 485 -11.44 -8.38 13.56
C VAL A 485 -10.67 -7.58 14.59
N ILE A 486 -9.87 -8.26 15.41
CA ILE A 486 -8.87 -7.64 16.27
C ILE A 486 -7.66 -7.31 15.40
N ASP A 487 -7.30 -6.03 15.39
CA ASP A 487 -6.23 -5.52 14.54
C ASP A 487 -5.30 -4.55 15.26
N GLU A 488 -4.21 -4.20 14.59
CA GLU A 488 -3.26 -3.18 14.98
C GLU A 488 -3.85 -1.77 14.83
N PHE A 489 -3.57 -0.94 15.84
CA PHE A 489 -3.87 0.49 15.86
C PHE A 489 -2.64 1.31 16.24
N THR A 490 -2.51 2.47 15.60
CA THR A 490 -1.46 3.45 15.87
C THR A 490 -2.06 4.72 16.49
N PRO A 491 -1.42 5.33 17.50
CA PRO A 491 -1.77 6.68 17.92
C PRO A 491 -1.47 7.62 16.74
N GLY A 492 -2.53 8.10 16.08
CA GLY A 492 -2.42 8.92 14.88
C GLY A 492 -2.64 10.40 15.17
N MET A 493 -3.48 10.71 16.18
CA MET A 493 -3.82 12.09 16.55
C MET A 493 -4.09 12.14 18.06
N ILE A 494 -3.04 12.02 18.87
CA ILE A 494 -3.09 12.50 20.25
C ILE A 494 -2.42 13.87 20.23
N LEU A 495 -3.22 14.88 19.91
CA LEU A 495 -2.70 16.20 19.61
C LEU A 495 -3.64 17.30 20.07
N THR A 496 -3.04 18.45 20.28
CA THR A 496 -3.72 19.70 20.59
C THR A 496 -3.51 20.65 19.42
N ILE A 497 -4.58 21.26 18.93
CA ILE A 497 -4.58 22.22 17.82
C ILE A 497 -5.03 23.58 18.35
N ASP A 498 -4.21 24.60 18.13
CA ASP A 498 -4.61 25.97 18.40
C ASP A 498 -5.51 26.47 17.28
N LYS A 499 -6.64 27.09 17.64
CA LYS A 499 -7.55 27.63 16.63
C LYS A 499 -7.03 28.98 16.13
N MET A 500 -7.17 29.22 14.83
CA MET A 500 -6.75 30.47 14.19
C MET A 500 -7.45 31.71 14.76
N ASP A 501 -8.64 31.56 15.34
CA ASP A 501 -9.41 32.65 15.97
C ASP A 501 -9.01 32.92 17.44
N GLY A 502 -8.00 32.21 17.96
CA GLY A 502 -7.55 32.33 19.35
C GLY A 502 -8.51 31.74 20.40
N SER A 503 -9.59 31.06 19.97
CA SER A 503 -10.51 30.40 20.89
C SER A 503 -9.95 29.08 21.45
N ASN A 504 -10.71 28.40 22.32
CA ASN A 504 -10.25 27.20 23.03
C ASN A 504 -9.62 26.16 22.10
N LYS A 505 -8.45 25.66 22.50
CA LYS A 505 -7.69 24.62 21.80
C LYS A 505 -8.55 23.38 21.55
N ILE A 506 -8.37 22.75 20.40
CA ILE A 506 -9.00 21.46 20.06
C ILE A 506 -8.07 20.35 20.56
N PHE A 507 -8.56 19.51 21.46
CA PHE A 507 -7.88 18.26 21.83
C PHE A 507 -8.56 17.07 21.17
N LYS A 508 -7.78 16.22 20.51
CA LYS A 508 -8.24 14.93 19.99
C LYS A 508 -7.30 13.82 20.46
N ARG A 509 -7.89 12.65 20.74
CA ARG A 509 -7.21 11.39 21.00
C ARG A 509 -7.80 10.35 20.07
N LEU A 510 -7.16 10.16 18.93
CA LEU A 510 -7.62 9.26 17.88
C LEU A 510 -6.55 8.22 17.54
N PHE A 511 -6.98 6.98 17.51
CA PHE A 511 -6.20 5.86 17.00
C PHE A 511 -6.69 5.50 15.60
N ALA A 512 -5.76 5.11 14.73
CA ALA A 512 -6.05 4.71 13.36
C ALA A 512 -5.72 3.23 13.16
N PRO A 513 -6.55 2.45 12.47
CA PRO A 513 -6.17 1.10 12.07
C PRO A 513 -4.97 1.17 11.12
N GLY A 514 -3.97 0.35 11.41
CA GLY A 514 -2.65 0.42 10.76
C GLY A 514 -2.22 -0.90 10.14
N PHE A 515 -1.23 -0.81 9.24
CA PHE A 515 -0.45 -1.96 8.82
C PHE A 515 1.02 -1.53 8.79
N SER A 516 1.78 -1.93 9.81
CA SER A 516 3.13 -1.38 10.04
C SER A 516 4.19 -1.84 9.05
N HIS A 517 3.94 -2.87 8.24
CA HIS A 517 4.92 -3.43 7.32
C HIS A 517 6.22 -3.87 8.02
N THR A 518 6.11 -4.53 9.17
CA THR A 518 7.26 -5.04 9.95
C THR A 518 7.12 -6.53 10.20
N ILE A 519 6.54 -7.24 9.22
CA ILE A 519 6.13 -8.63 9.32
C ILE A 519 7.35 -9.52 9.56
N ARG A 520 7.22 -10.44 10.51
CA ARG A 520 8.22 -11.45 10.86
C ARG A 520 7.63 -12.84 10.78
N LYS A 521 8.54 -13.82 10.66
CA LYS A 521 8.19 -15.23 10.83
C LYS A 521 7.74 -15.53 12.26
N GLU A 522 8.39 -14.89 13.23
CA GLU A 522 8.01 -14.99 14.65
C GLU A 522 6.71 -14.21 14.90
N ALA A 523 5.81 -14.77 15.70
CA ALA A 523 4.64 -14.07 16.19
C ALA A 523 4.93 -13.36 17.53
N ARG A 524 4.12 -12.36 17.89
CA ARG A 524 4.13 -11.75 19.24
C ARG A 524 3.89 -12.83 20.31
N SER A 525 4.53 -12.67 21.46
CA SER A 525 4.30 -13.56 22.59
C SER A 525 2.90 -13.35 23.18
N CYS A 526 2.37 -14.34 23.91
CA CYS A 526 1.07 -14.22 24.56
C CYS A 526 1.04 -13.03 25.54
N GLU A 527 2.12 -12.83 26.30
CA GLU A 527 2.26 -11.74 27.28
C GLU A 527 2.25 -10.38 26.59
N SER A 528 2.77 -10.28 25.36
CA SER A 528 2.76 -9.04 24.58
C SER A 528 1.34 -8.57 24.24
N CYS A 529 0.33 -9.42 24.30
CA CYS A 529 -1.07 -9.06 24.04
C CYS A 529 -1.92 -9.09 25.31
N HIS A 530 -1.71 -10.10 26.16
CA HIS A 530 -2.54 -10.35 27.34
C HIS A 530 -2.07 -9.63 28.61
N ASN A 531 -0.77 -9.32 28.72
CA ASN A 531 -0.17 -8.70 29.92
C ASN A 531 0.51 -7.35 29.63
N ASN A 532 0.36 -6.83 28.41
CA ASN A 532 0.93 -5.55 28.01
C ASN A 532 -0.14 -4.45 28.03
N PRO A 533 -0.03 -3.42 28.90
CA PRO A 533 -1.02 -2.36 28.97
C PRO A 533 -1.08 -1.52 27.69
N LEU A 534 0.03 -1.37 26.95
CA LEU A 534 0.03 -0.66 25.66
C LEU A 534 -0.80 -1.42 24.61
N ALA A 535 -0.70 -2.75 24.58
CA ALA A 535 -1.48 -3.59 23.67
C ALA A 535 -2.99 -3.50 23.95
N LEU A 536 -3.37 -3.35 25.22
CA LEU A 536 -4.75 -3.16 25.67
C LEU A 536 -5.26 -1.73 25.51
N GLY A 537 -4.40 -0.78 25.13
CA GLY A 537 -4.75 0.63 24.94
C GLY A 537 -4.69 1.48 26.22
N TYR A 538 -4.16 0.98 27.33
CA TYR A 538 -4.01 1.74 28.58
C TYR A 538 -2.83 2.72 28.59
N GLY A 539 -2.01 2.68 27.53
CA GLY A 539 -0.73 3.40 27.46
C GLY A 539 0.41 2.61 28.11
N ARG A 540 1.63 3.15 28.05
CA ARG A 540 2.80 2.53 28.66
C ARG A 540 2.71 2.64 30.18
N GLY A 541 3.16 1.59 30.86
CA GLY A 541 3.17 1.53 32.31
C GLY A 541 3.39 0.13 32.82
N LYS A 542 3.21 -0.03 34.13
CA LYS A 542 3.32 -1.31 34.82
C LYS A 542 1.92 -1.89 35.02
N LEU A 543 1.68 -3.10 34.52
CA LEU A 543 0.46 -3.86 34.74
C LEU A 543 0.78 -5.08 35.60
N GLU A 544 0.23 -5.13 36.81
CA GLU A 544 0.58 -6.13 37.81
C GLU A 544 -0.65 -6.92 38.25
N TYR A 545 -0.54 -8.25 38.23
CA TYR A 545 -1.51 -9.14 38.84
C TYR A 545 -1.06 -9.51 40.26
N LYS A 546 -1.94 -9.31 41.24
CA LYS A 546 -1.68 -9.62 42.65
C LYS A 546 -2.76 -10.52 43.19
N ILE A 547 -2.35 -11.50 43.98
CA ILE A 547 -3.24 -12.36 44.74
C ILE A 547 -3.12 -11.93 46.20
N VAL A 548 -4.21 -11.39 46.75
CA VAL A 548 -4.31 -10.99 48.16
C VAL A 548 -5.52 -11.69 48.75
N ASP A 549 -5.34 -12.42 49.84
CA ASP A 549 -6.39 -13.19 50.54
C ASP A 549 -7.19 -14.12 49.60
N GLY A 550 -6.49 -14.79 48.68
CA GLY A 550 -7.11 -15.70 47.71
C GLY A 550 -7.89 -15.01 46.59
N LYS A 551 -7.84 -13.68 46.49
CA LYS A 551 -8.48 -12.88 45.43
C LYS A 551 -7.44 -12.30 44.48
N GLY A 552 -7.59 -12.61 43.20
CA GLY A 552 -6.77 -12.04 42.14
C GLY A 552 -7.25 -10.65 41.73
N THR A 553 -6.34 -9.69 41.64
CA THR A 553 -6.64 -8.32 41.20
C THR A 553 -5.55 -7.79 40.27
N TRP A 554 -5.96 -7.01 39.27
CA TRP A 554 -5.05 -6.30 38.38
C TRP A 554 -4.88 -4.85 38.83
N LYS A 555 -3.64 -4.35 38.82
CA LYS A 555 -3.31 -2.95 39.06
C LYS A 555 -2.50 -2.41 37.88
N PHE A 556 -2.95 -1.29 37.32
CA PHE A 556 -2.18 -0.52 36.34
C PHE A 556 -1.58 0.73 36.97
N THR A 557 -0.32 1.02 36.67
CA THR A 557 0.37 2.26 37.02
C THR A 557 0.98 2.86 35.75
N PRO A 558 0.48 4.01 35.26
CA PRO A 558 0.95 4.58 34.00
C PRO A 558 2.37 5.13 34.11
N LYS A 559 3.11 5.08 33.00
CA LYS A 559 4.45 5.69 32.86
C LYS A 559 4.35 7.18 32.58
N PHE A 560 3.37 7.58 31.78
CA PHE A 560 3.13 8.98 31.44
C PHE A 560 2.13 9.63 32.40
N PRO A 561 2.24 10.95 32.62
CA PRO A 561 1.27 11.69 33.42
C PRO A 561 -0.12 11.65 32.77
N LEU A 562 -1.15 11.84 33.61
CA LEU A 562 -2.51 12.01 33.15
C LEU A 562 -2.68 13.40 32.52
N MET A 563 -3.25 13.43 31.32
CA MET A 563 -3.59 14.64 30.59
C MET A 563 -4.78 15.35 31.26
N LYS A 564 -4.79 16.67 31.28
CA LYS A 564 -5.85 17.45 31.95
C LYS A 564 -7.18 17.38 31.18
N GLU A 565 -7.10 17.17 29.88
CA GLU A 565 -8.20 17.19 28.92
C GLU A 565 -9.14 15.99 29.09
N ASP A 566 -8.60 14.83 29.48
CA ASP A 566 -9.39 13.60 29.59
C ASP A 566 -9.02 12.66 30.73
N ASN A 567 -8.05 13.04 31.57
CA ASN A 567 -7.57 12.24 32.70
C ASN A 567 -7.07 10.84 32.30
N LEU A 568 -6.53 10.70 31.09
CA LEU A 568 -5.85 9.50 30.59
C LEU A 568 -4.35 9.75 30.47
N PRO A 569 -3.51 8.70 30.58
CA PRO A 569 -2.08 8.82 30.25
C PRO A 569 -1.87 9.39 28.85
N GLU A 570 -0.81 10.16 28.66
CA GLU A 570 -0.48 10.84 27.38
C GLU A 570 -0.59 9.89 26.17
N ASP A 571 -0.11 8.64 26.29
CA ASP A 571 -0.08 7.64 25.21
C ASP A 571 -1.22 6.61 25.24
N ALA A 572 -2.22 6.77 26.11
CA ALA A 572 -3.33 5.82 26.20
C ALA A 572 -4.37 6.04 25.09
N TRP A 573 -5.10 4.99 24.74
CA TRP A 573 -6.35 5.06 23.97
C TRP A 573 -7.57 5.06 24.90
N ILE A 574 -7.51 4.24 25.96
CA ILE A 574 -8.60 4.02 26.91
C ILE A 574 -8.08 3.95 28.35
N GLY A 575 -8.99 4.14 29.30
CA GLY A 575 -8.68 3.96 30.72
C GLY A 575 -8.63 2.49 31.13
N PHE A 576 -7.84 2.17 32.15
CA PHE A 576 -7.77 0.84 32.74
C PHE A 576 -9.15 0.37 33.23
N LEU A 577 -9.66 -0.72 32.63
CA LEU A 577 -10.98 -1.30 32.91
C LEU A 577 -12.12 -0.27 32.80
N LYS A 578 -12.01 0.66 31.85
CA LYS A 578 -13.06 1.63 31.51
C LYS A 578 -13.52 1.44 30.08
N GLU A 579 -14.76 1.85 29.81
CA GLU A 579 -15.26 1.95 28.46
C GLU A 579 -14.55 3.06 27.68
N GLY A 580 -14.37 2.82 26.39
CA GLY A 580 -13.83 3.83 25.48
C GLY A 580 -14.83 4.97 25.26
N LYS A 581 -14.31 6.16 24.93
CA LYS A 581 -15.15 7.25 24.43
C LYS A 581 -15.62 6.92 23.01
N GLU A 582 -16.83 7.36 22.66
CA GLU A 582 -17.27 7.41 21.27
C GLU A 582 -16.30 8.24 20.43
N ASN A 583 -16.20 7.93 19.14
CA ASN A 583 -15.35 8.68 18.20
C ASN A 583 -13.87 8.78 18.62
N SER A 584 -13.35 7.75 19.28
CA SER A 584 -11.93 7.65 19.68
C SER A 584 -11.03 7.04 18.61
N ALA A 585 -11.56 6.83 17.38
CA ALA A 585 -10.82 6.28 16.25
C ALA A 585 -11.08 7.09 14.98
N THR A 586 -10.17 7.00 14.01
CA THR A 586 -10.31 7.66 12.70
C THR A 586 -11.24 6.90 11.74
N ARG A 587 -11.92 5.84 12.22
CA ARG A 587 -12.89 5.04 11.48
C ARG A 587 -14.09 4.76 12.37
N GLU A 588 -15.29 4.93 11.82
CA GLU A 588 -16.55 4.71 12.55
C GLU A 588 -16.75 3.25 12.95
N TYR A 589 -16.21 2.32 12.16
CA TYR A 589 -16.25 0.89 12.44
C TYR A 589 -15.14 0.43 13.40
N ALA A 590 -14.31 1.33 13.93
CA ALA A 590 -13.18 0.99 14.78
C ALA A 590 -13.34 1.51 16.20
N ARG A 591 -12.95 0.68 17.18
CA ARG A 591 -13.05 1.01 18.60
C ARG A 591 -11.98 0.33 19.43
N PRO A 592 -11.68 0.84 20.62
CA PRO A 592 -10.91 0.09 21.62
C PRO A 592 -11.72 -1.12 22.15
N PHE A 593 -11.07 -1.93 22.99
CA PHE A 593 -11.74 -3.05 23.65
C PHE A 593 -12.80 -2.59 24.65
N LEU A 594 -13.96 -3.26 24.66
CA LEU A 594 -14.98 -3.11 25.70
C LEU A 594 -14.47 -3.64 27.03
N VAL A 595 -15.07 -3.24 28.15
CA VAL A 595 -14.64 -3.74 29.48
C VAL A 595 -14.76 -5.27 29.57
N SER A 596 -15.80 -5.87 28.97
CA SER A 596 -15.94 -7.33 28.92
C SER A 596 -14.80 -8.01 28.15
N GLU A 597 -14.38 -7.43 27.04
CA GLU A 597 -13.27 -7.91 26.21
C GLU A 597 -11.93 -7.75 26.96
N GLN A 598 -11.72 -6.61 27.63
CA GLN A 598 -10.56 -6.37 28.50
C GLN A 598 -10.48 -7.41 29.62
N LYS A 599 -11.59 -7.67 30.34
CA LYS A 599 -11.68 -8.68 31.40
C LYS A 599 -11.34 -10.07 30.85
N ASN A 600 -11.82 -10.45 29.67
CA ASN A 600 -11.49 -11.73 29.04
C ASN A 600 -10.00 -11.85 28.73
N ILE A 601 -9.41 -10.82 28.13
CA ILE A 601 -7.98 -10.80 27.79
C ILE A 601 -7.11 -10.92 29.05
N LEU A 602 -7.43 -10.14 30.09
CA LEU A 602 -6.72 -10.12 31.38
C LEU A 602 -6.95 -11.39 32.21
N THR A 603 -8.07 -12.08 32.02
CA THR A 603 -8.31 -13.40 32.65
C THR A 603 -7.31 -14.43 32.11
N VAL A 604 -7.12 -14.49 30.79
CA VAL A 604 -6.05 -15.31 30.19
C VAL A 604 -4.67 -14.80 30.62
N GLY A 605 -4.50 -13.47 30.70
CA GLY A 605 -3.27 -12.84 31.16
C GLY A 605 -2.82 -13.30 32.56
N SER A 606 -3.79 -13.54 33.45
CA SER A 606 -3.50 -14.00 34.82
C SER A 606 -2.87 -15.39 34.84
N CYS A 607 -3.25 -16.26 33.89
CA CYS A 607 -2.63 -17.57 33.71
C CYS A 607 -1.17 -17.42 33.30
N LEU A 608 -0.85 -16.46 32.44
CA LEU A 608 0.49 -16.20 31.92
C LEU A 608 1.47 -15.65 32.97
N VAL A 609 0.97 -15.21 34.13
CA VAL A 609 1.81 -14.85 35.28
C VAL A 609 2.44 -16.09 35.92
N CYS A 610 1.76 -17.24 35.85
CA CYS A 610 2.20 -18.51 36.45
C CYS A 610 2.65 -19.54 35.41
N HIS A 611 2.12 -19.48 34.19
CA HIS A 611 2.35 -20.46 33.13
C HIS A 611 3.05 -19.80 31.93
N LYS A 612 4.18 -20.36 31.52
CA LYS A 612 4.81 -19.96 30.25
C LYS A 612 3.89 -20.32 29.07
N SER A 613 3.95 -19.51 28.02
CA SER A 613 3.10 -19.62 26.83
C SER A 613 3.17 -20.96 26.09
N ASP A 614 4.28 -21.70 26.21
CA ASP A 614 4.50 -23.00 25.54
C ASP A 614 4.09 -24.22 26.37
N THR A 615 3.61 -24.00 27.59
CA THR A 615 3.16 -25.08 28.49
C THR A 615 1.94 -25.83 27.95
N PRO A 616 1.74 -27.11 28.33
CA PRO A 616 0.57 -27.89 27.90
C PRO A 616 -0.77 -27.23 28.22
N ILE A 617 -0.86 -26.53 29.37
CA ILE A 617 -2.07 -25.82 29.80
C ILE A 617 -2.39 -24.67 28.85
N MET A 618 -1.39 -23.87 28.47
CA MET A 618 -1.61 -22.75 27.55
C MET A 618 -1.89 -23.21 26.12
N LYS A 619 -1.29 -24.32 25.67
CA LYS A 619 -1.67 -24.96 24.39
C LYS A 619 -3.12 -25.45 24.41
N ALA A 620 -3.56 -26.06 25.51
CA ALA A 620 -4.96 -26.46 25.68
C ALA A 620 -5.92 -25.25 25.70
N ALA A 621 -5.50 -24.12 26.26
CA ALA A 621 -6.29 -22.89 26.31
C ALA A 621 -6.59 -22.31 24.91
N ILE A 622 -5.70 -22.49 23.93
CA ILE A 622 -5.93 -22.10 22.53
C ILE A 622 -7.07 -22.91 21.90
N LEU A 623 -7.18 -24.19 22.27
CA LEU A 623 -8.19 -25.10 21.77
C LEU A 623 -9.54 -24.89 22.45
N ASP A 624 -9.56 -24.86 23.79
CA ASP A 624 -10.77 -24.75 24.61
C ASP A 624 -10.48 -24.14 25.99
N PHE A 625 -10.44 -22.80 26.04
CA PHE A 625 -10.21 -22.06 27.29
C PHE A 625 -11.28 -22.34 28.38
N PRO A 626 -12.59 -22.38 28.09
CA PRO A 626 -13.59 -22.76 29.08
C PRO A 626 -13.31 -24.09 29.76
N LYS A 627 -12.88 -25.12 28.99
CA LYS A 627 -12.51 -26.42 29.54
C LYS A 627 -11.28 -26.34 30.45
N VAL A 628 -10.27 -25.54 30.09
CA VAL A 628 -9.10 -25.32 30.96
C VAL A 628 -9.51 -24.70 32.29
N ILE A 629 -10.43 -23.72 32.27
CA ILE A 629 -10.92 -23.07 33.49
C ILE A 629 -11.72 -24.04 34.36
N MET A 630 -12.55 -24.92 33.78
CA MET A 630 -13.27 -25.95 34.55
C MET A 630 -12.34 -26.93 35.27
N LEU A 631 -11.18 -27.23 34.68
CA LEU A 631 -10.20 -28.19 35.22
C LEU A 631 -9.11 -27.54 36.07
N LYS A 632 -9.24 -26.24 36.40
CA LYS A 632 -8.21 -25.53 37.17
C LYS A 632 -8.05 -26.10 38.59
N SER A 633 -6.82 -26.14 39.08
CA SER A 633 -6.55 -26.50 40.48
C SER A 633 -7.03 -25.42 41.45
N GLN A 634 -7.18 -25.76 42.73
CA GLN A 634 -7.49 -24.80 43.79
C GLN A 634 -6.40 -23.72 43.99
N LYS A 635 -5.17 -23.99 43.53
CA LYS A 635 -4.06 -23.01 43.56
C LYS A 635 -4.19 -21.95 42.46
N CYS A 636 -5.03 -22.19 41.45
CA CYS A 636 -5.27 -21.25 40.37
C CYS A 636 -6.30 -20.21 40.81
N VAL A 637 -5.79 -19.03 41.17
CA VAL A 637 -6.61 -17.86 41.50
C VAL A 637 -6.77 -17.01 40.25
N LEU A 638 -8.00 -16.87 39.78
CA LEU A 638 -8.36 -15.99 38.67
C LEU A 638 -8.72 -14.58 39.18
N PRO A 639 -8.72 -13.57 38.31
CA PRO A 639 -9.12 -12.23 38.70
C PRO A 639 -10.58 -12.21 39.17
N GLY A 640 -10.85 -11.51 40.26
CA GLY A 640 -12.21 -11.17 40.68
C GLY A 640 -12.70 -9.94 39.92
N TRP A 641 -13.84 -10.06 39.22
CA TRP A 641 -14.36 -9.03 38.32
C TRP A 641 -15.74 -8.52 38.68
#